data_AF-A0A9W9Z6X1-F1
#
_entry.id   AF-A0A9W9Z6X1-F1
#
_cell.length_a   1.000
_cell.length_b   1.000
_cell.length_c   1.000
_cell.angle_alpha   90.00
_cell.angle_beta   90.00
_cell.angle_gamma   90.00
#
_symmetry.space_group_name_H-M   'P 1'
#
loop_
_entity.id
_entity.type
_entity.pdbx_description
1 polymer ?
#
loop_
_entity_poly.entity_id
_entity_poly.type
_entity_poly.pdbx_seq_one_letter_code
_entity_poly.pdbx_strand_id
1 'polypeptide(L)'
;MGNGRPCSGYASEYFKDGITNGAEWYVVMGGMQDYNYIHSNCLELTIEMSCVKFPAESKLKTYWDAHKVSLLTFMSQVHTGVKGVIRNDLGAGIGRATVSVSGIRHNIHSADDGDYWRLVVPGTYTITISAPGYISATNSVVVSSGLATELNFVLKQVGQPSLAPATVSSLQPTTTTVSSLQPAATQVLFPVETQLTTQETEFSQQSSVLLPTSSAVPSSSTEIKSTVKIQVPSQVPSVDSTVHYSQHNYQQMTSFLQEQASKCPSITKLASIGTSRGGKPIYSLEMTENPGLMQRKPHVGLVGSLQGTDIVGKELLLKLIEYLCNAYQQKEASITKLVQTTVLHIVPAVDVDGNEKAAEGDCSGTLDPKDDLSRSFYYNLTQKEQSSLPKNIAEFLQSAADEPQEVKLVKKWMKNNSFALVADFSGGEMVARYPMSIHMTESDAVKDSVTSDDGLFKELALSFSKTHPTMHLGHGCNESSAGFTDGIVNGAQWKELHYTMQDYAYLTLDIPQLSFFISCCKYPPATELENIWEANREPLLAFVGKAHQAVQGVLHTLDHRPLNSTTVIIKGSKSAIVLKQNGANLYRLLSKGKYKITAHALGYSSVTKEVTINDGLKADIMFNLHEKPRFTHHKYAAMEAFLRDVSSKCPSITRLYSIGQTVQYRDIWVMEISDNPGVHEAGEPEFSYVGGLHGNEVVGKEMLLLMIQHLCLSYGKDDLVTRLVNTTRIHIMPVLNLDGYELASEGDCSSNKGRNNARDVDINSNFPGLYDTRRKMHEAETNAMMKWIQKYPFVLSASLHGGSLVANFPFDVHPQGRALPNPTPDDDIFRYLATTYANSHPSMHYGKPLCPGPSVGEEFSKGITNGAAWRSSGGGMKDYIYQNTNCLEIGIHMGCCKFPYAQELEHHWKEHKDPLFFFVFQVHRGVKGFVYDDTGSPIPNAVISVKERDHDVTTAKDGDFWRILTPGAYQITASAPGREKVTLDAQVHPNEPATQVKFTLRKKNLVFGLPAAVMVGISALVTIVLVLVVVGLWRLARYRKQLQVRRNGYIMDYEQERSINSFNSKALLNNEYSDDTDDDEEDIILENVRR
;
A
#
# COMPACT_ATOMS: atom_id res chain seq x y z
N MET A 1 15.09 7.37 29.01
CA MET A 1 15.25 5.94 28.66
C MET A 1 16.56 5.45 29.27
N GLY A 2 17.52 4.84 28.54
CA GLY A 2 18.62 4.01 29.10
C GLY A 2 19.22 4.36 30.47
N ASN A 3 19.55 5.63 30.75
CA ASN A 3 20.13 6.05 32.04
C ASN A 3 19.11 6.09 33.22
N GLY A 4 17.88 5.66 33.00
CA GLY A 4 16.79 5.51 33.99
C GLY A 4 16.23 6.77 34.65
N ARG A 5 16.80 7.95 34.34
CA ARG A 5 16.44 9.22 34.99
C ARG A 5 15.01 9.69 34.67
N PRO A 6 14.30 10.28 35.65
CA PRO A 6 12.95 10.79 35.47
C PRO A 6 12.87 12.04 34.60
N CYS A 7 11.63 12.36 34.25
CA CYS A 7 11.22 13.63 33.70
C CYS A 7 11.27 14.77 34.73
N SER A 8 11.55 16.00 34.28
CA SER A 8 11.59 17.17 35.16
C SER A 8 10.22 17.38 35.82
N GLY A 9 10.20 17.35 37.16
CA GLY A 9 8.98 17.37 37.98
C GLY A 9 8.69 16.04 38.70
N TYR A 10 9.21 14.90 38.20
CA TYR A 10 8.91 13.56 38.70
C TYR A 10 10.13 12.91 39.37
N ALA A 11 10.82 13.66 40.24
CA ALA A 11 12.13 13.29 40.79
C ALA A 11 12.18 11.98 41.61
N SER A 12 11.02 11.41 41.97
CA SER A 12 10.88 10.11 42.64
C SER A 12 10.84 8.90 41.71
N GLU A 13 10.60 9.09 40.41
CA GLU A 13 10.53 7.99 39.44
C GLU A 13 11.93 7.61 38.96
N TYR A 14 12.29 6.33 39.06
CA TYR A 14 13.55 5.81 38.51
C TYR A 14 13.33 4.43 37.91
N PHE A 15 13.51 4.33 36.60
CA PHE A 15 13.29 3.10 35.84
C PHE A 15 14.64 2.52 35.46
N LYS A 16 15.08 1.48 36.16
CA LYS A 16 16.41 0.89 35.92
C LYS A 16 16.54 0.49 34.44
N ASP A 17 17.68 0.83 33.83
CA ASP A 17 17.98 0.57 32.42
C ASP A 17 16.97 1.23 31.43
N GLY A 18 16.07 2.10 31.92
CA GLY A 18 14.99 2.74 31.18
C GLY A 18 13.72 1.89 31.01
N ILE A 19 13.57 0.81 31.78
CA ILE A 19 12.43 -0.13 31.73
C ILE A 19 11.80 -0.32 33.12
N THR A 20 10.55 -0.78 33.14
CA THR A 20 9.82 -1.13 34.37
C THR A 20 8.76 -2.19 34.08
N ASN A 21 8.28 -2.90 35.10
CA ASN A 21 7.02 -3.64 35.00
C ASN A 21 5.87 -2.61 35.12
N GLY A 22 4.88 -2.67 34.22
CA GLY A 22 3.75 -1.73 34.23
C GLY A 22 3.07 -1.65 35.59
N ALA A 23 2.75 -2.80 36.20
CA ALA A 23 2.10 -2.88 37.50
C ALA A 23 2.99 -2.48 38.69
N GLU A 24 4.31 -2.43 38.51
CA GLU A 24 5.27 -1.93 39.50
C GLU A 24 5.34 -0.38 39.49
N TRP A 25 5.05 0.25 38.34
CA TRP A 25 4.90 1.70 38.24
C TRP A 25 3.49 2.15 38.65
N TYR A 26 2.44 1.59 38.04
CA TYR A 26 1.05 1.75 38.48
C TYR A 26 0.14 0.63 37.93
N VAL A 27 -0.77 0.13 38.76
CA VAL A 27 -1.69 -0.95 38.36
C VAL A 27 -2.81 -0.42 37.46
N VAL A 28 -2.95 -1.01 36.27
CA VAL A 28 -4.06 -0.79 35.34
C VAL A 28 -4.85 -2.10 35.21
N MET A 29 -6.18 -2.03 35.33
CA MET A 29 -7.06 -3.19 35.12
C MET A 29 -7.64 -3.13 33.71
N GLY A 30 -7.45 -4.20 32.92
CA GLY A 30 -7.91 -4.26 31.53
C GLY A 30 -7.04 -3.51 30.52
N GLY A 31 -5.71 -3.46 30.76
CA GLY A 31 -4.76 -2.88 29.82
C GLY A 31 -4.66 -3.65 28.49
N MET A 32 -4.43 -2.92 27.39
CA MET A 32 -4.32 -3.50 26.04
C MET A 32 -3.15 -4.50 25.94
N GLN A 33 -2.00 -4.16 26.54
CA GLN A 33 -0.81 -5.01 26.58
C GLN A 33 -1.09 -6.37 27.24
N ASP A 34 -1.84 -6.37 28.35
CA ASP A 34 -2.18 -7.58 29.10
C ASP A 34 -3.22 -8.41 28.35
N TYR A 35 -4.21 -7.76 27.74
CA TYR A 35 -5.19 -8.42 26.89
C TYR A 35 -4.53 -9.11 25.70
N ASN A 36 -3.65 -8.40 24.97
CA ASN A 36 -2.98 -8.94 23.79
C ASN A 36 -2.01 -10.07 24.15
N TYR A 37 -1.31 -10.00 25.29
CA TYR A 37 -0.44 -11.08 25.75
C TYR A 37 -1.20 -12.31 26.30
N ILE A 38 -2.39 -12.15 26.88
CA ILE A 38 -3.17 -13.26 27.46
C ILE A 38 -4.09 -13.93 26.43
N HIS A 39 -4.71 -13.14 25.54
CA HIS A 39 -5.77 -13.59 24.63
C HIS A 39 -5.34 -13.65 23.14
N SER A 40 -4.08 -13.37 22.83
CA SER A 40 -3.51 -13.53 21.47
C SER A 40 -2.08 -14.06 21.52
N ASN A 41 -1.46 -14.22 20.35
CA ASN A 41 -0.04 -14.57 20.22
C ASN A 41 0.91 -13.35 20.37
N CYS A 42 0.38 -12.13 20.57
CA CYS A 42 1.13 -10.89 20.46
C CYS A 42 1.88 -10.52 21.76
N LEU A 43 3.14 -10.13 21.62
CA LEU A 43 3.94 -9.49 22.67
C LEU A 43 3.90 -7.97 22.48
N GLU A 44 3.04 -7.29 23.24
CA GLU A 44 2.90 -5.83 23.23
C GLU A 44 3.72 -5.18 24.36
N LEU A 45 4.23 -3.97 24.11
CA LEU A 45 4.88 -3.12 25.11
C LEU A 45 4.35 -1.68 25.00
N THR A 46 4.01 -1.07 26.13
CA THR A 46 3.79 0.38 26.22
C THR A 46 5.13 1.12 26.21
N ILE A 47 5.29 2.15 25.35
CA ILE A 47 6.54 2.92 25.22
C ILE A 47 6.27 4.41 25.45
N GLU A 48 6.67 4.92 26.61
CA GLU A 48 6.50 6.34 26.96
C GLU A 48 7.53 7.23 26.25
N MET A 49 7.10 7.96 25.23
CA MET A 49 8.00 8.66 24.31
C MET A 49 8.45 10.05 24.78
N SER A 50 7.73 10.73 25.68
CA SER A 50 8.09 12.11 26.04
C SER A 50 7.67 12.55 27.45
N CYS A 51 8.52 13.34 28.09
CA CYS A 51 8.27 13.98 29.39
C CYS A 51 7.18 15.05 29.39
N VAL A 52 6.62 15.38 28.22
CA VAL A 52 5.56 16.36 28.05
C VAL A 52 4.49 15.69 27.21
N LYS A 53 3.28 15.50 27.77
CA LYS A 53 2.17 14.80 27.11
C LYS A 53 1.65 15.50 25.85
N PHE A 54 1.90 16.80 25.72
CA PHE A 54 1.62 17.59 24.53
C PHE A 54 2.82 18.51 24.21
N PRO A 55 3.84 18.02 23.47
CA PRO A 55 5.04 18.79 23.17
C PRO A 55 4.78 19.84 22.08
N ALA A 56 5.46 20.98 22.17
CA ALA A 56 5.41 21.99 21.11
C ALA A 56 5.95 21.45 19.78
N GLU A 57 5.36 21.88 18.65
CA GLU A 57 5.65 21.40 17.29
C GLU A 57 7.16 21.38 16.97
N SER A 58 7.89 22.43 17.37
CA SER A 58 9.33 22.58 17.19
C SER A 58 10.19 21.50 17.87
N LYS A 59 9.61 20.69 18.76
CA LYS A 59 10.26 19.52 19.40
C LYS A 59 9.90 18.19 18.74
N LEU A 60 8.86 18.11 17.91
CA LEU A 60 8.43 16.85 17.29
C LEU A 60 9.54 16.21 16.44
N LYS A 61 10.31 17.02 15.70
CA LYS A 61 11.48 16.52 14.96
C LYS A 61 12.57 15.96 15.90
N THR A 62 12.81 16.60 17.05
CA THR A 62 13.80 16.12 18.04
C THR A 62 13.38 14.78 18.63
N TYR A 63 12.10 14.60 18.99
CA TYR A 63 11.59 13.31 19.44
C TYR A 63 11.67 12.25 18.33
N TRP A 64 11.23 12.58 17.11
CA TRP A 64 11.33 11.67 15.97
C TRP A 64 12.76 11.19 15.73
N ASP A 65 13.73 12.11 15.62
CA ASP A 65 15.13 11.74 15.39
C ASP A 65 15.72 10.90 16.54
N ALA A 66 15.30 11.14 17.79
CA ALA A 66 15.73 10.38 18.97
C ALA A 66 15.11 8.97 19.06
N HIS A 67 13.85 8.79 18.65
CA HIS A 67 13.16 7.49 18.76
C HIS A 67 13.21 6.63 17.49
N LYS A 68 13.43 7.23 16.31
CA LYS A 68 13.42 6.54 15.00
C LYS A 68 14.24 5.25 14.96
N VAL A 69 15.48 5.28 15.46
CA VAL A 69 16.36 4.09 15.45
C VAL A 69 15.82 3.03 16.40
N SER A 70 15.44 3.41 17.62
CA SER A 70 14.89 2.50 18.63
C SER A 70 13.59 1.84 18.17
N LEU A 71 12.69 2.58 17.51
CA LEU A 71 11.45 2.04 16.94
C LEU A 71 11.72 1.02 15.83
N LEU A 72 12.65 1.31 14.91
CA LEU A 72 13.04 0.37 13.85
C LEU A 72 13.74 -0.88 14.42
N THR A 73 14.57 -0.73 15.44
CA THR A 73 15.21 -1.85 16.15
C THR A 73 14.20 -2.68 16.93
N PHE A 74 13.17 -2.06 17.52
CA PHE A 74 12.07 -2.78 18.17
C PHE A 74 11.24 -3.56 17.14
N MET A 75 10.86 -2.92 16.04
CA MET A 75 10.14 -3.60 14.94
C MET A 75 10.92 -4.77 14.36
N SER A 76 12.26 -4.72 14.29
CA SER A 76 13.07 -5.84 13.80
C SER A 76 13.09 -7.05 14.74
N GLN A 77 12.69 -6.92 16.00
CA GLN A 77 12.65 -8.05 16.95
C GLN A 77 11.64 -9.13 16.54
N VAL A 78 10.63 -8.82 15.71
CA VAL A 78 9.68 -9.82 15.18
C VAL A 78 10.36 -10.91 14.33
N HIS A 79 11.59 -10.67 13.89
CA HIS A 79 12.40 -11.62 13.12
C HIS A 79 13.39 -12.41 14.00
N THR A 80 13.18 -12.49 15.31
CA THR A 80 14.04 -13.21 16.28
C THR A 80 13.32 -14.40 16.93
N GLY A 81 13.99 -15.18 17.77
CA GLY A 81 13.38 -16.32 18.47
C GLY A 81 13.27 -17.58 17.60
N VAL A 82 12.10 -18.23 17.61
CA VAL A 82 11.80 -19.44 16.83
C VAL A 82 10.61 -19.21 15.91
N LYS A 83 10.66 -19.75 14.69
CA LYS A 83 9.52 -19.81 13.76
C LYS A 83 9.38 -21.22 13.17
N GLY A 84 8.24 -21.55 12.56
CA GLY A 84 8.11 -22.78 11.79
C GLY A 84 6.67 -23.10 11.40
N VAL A 85 6.49 -24.27 10.80
CA VAL A 85 5.20 -24.79 10.35
C VAL A 85 4.90 -26.11 11.03
N ILE A 86 3.66 -26.27 11.50
CA ILE A 86 3.13 -27.50 12.10
C ILE A 86 2.20 -28.17 11.08
N ARG A 87 2.56 -29.37 10.65
CA ARG A 87 1.83 -30.15 9.64
C ARG A 87 1.40 -31.52 10.16
N ASN A 88 0.46 -32.16 9.47
CA ASN A 88 0.18 -33.57 9.65
C ASN A 88 1.06 -34.45 8.75
N ASP A 89 0.97 -35.76 8.93
CA ASP A 89 1.64 -36.80 8.14
C ASP A 89 1.22 -36.85 6.66
N LEU A 90 0.10 -36.19 6.29
CA LEU A 90 -0.32 -35.95 4.91
C LEU A 90 0.21 -34.61 4.33
N GLY A 91 1.00 -33.85 5.10
CA GLY A 91 1.62 -32.58 4.69
C GLY A 91 0.71 -31.34 4.78
N ALA A 92 -0.54 -31.48 5.21
CA ALA A 92 -1.45 -30.35 5.43
C ALA A 92 -1.13 -29.62 6.74
N GLY A 93 -1.41 -28.31 6.79
CA GLY A 93 -1.24 -27.49 7.99
C GLY A 93 -2.14 -27.90 9.14
N ILE A 94 -1.70 -27.67 10.39
CA ILE A 94 -2.51 -27.87 11.59
C ILE A 94 -2.74 -26.52 12.28
N GLY A 95 -3.91 -25.94 12.02
CA GLY A 95 -4.38 -24.72 12.66
C GLY A 95 -4.57 -24.84 14.18
N ARG A 96 -4.28 -23.75 14.89
CA ARG A 96 -4.53 -23.57 16.33
C ARG A 96 -3.83 -24.57 17.26
N ALA A 97 -2.82 -25.29 16.76
CA ALA A 97 -1.98 -26.17 17.55
C ALA A 97 -1.23 -25.37 18.64
N THR A 98 -1.28 -25.84 19.87
CA THR A 98 -0.68 -25.17 21.03
C THR A 98 0.83 -25.38 21.02
N VAL A 99 1.58 -24.29 20.87
CA VAL A 99 3.04 -24.23 20.99
C VAL A 99 3.40 -23.87 22.43
N SER A 100 4.02 -24.80 23.14
CA SER A 100 4.47 -24.63 24.52
C SER A 100 5.99 -24.66 24.61
N VAL A 101 6.57 -23.81 25.46
CA VAL A 101 8.03 -23.71 25.65
C VAL A 101 8.37 -24.01 27.10
N SER A 102 9.23 -25.00 27.34
CA SER A 102 9.64 -25.40 28.69
C SER A 102 10.19 -24.20 29.47
N GLY A 103 9.67 -23.99 30.69
CA GLY A 103 10.00 -22.87 31.55
C GLY A 103 9.18 -21.58 31.33
N ILE A 104 8.41 -21.45 30.24
CA ILE A 104 7.59 -20.25 29.96
C ILE A 104 6.10 -20.59 30.11
N ARG A 105 5.40 -19.91 31.04
CA ARG A 105 4.03 -20.27 31.46
C ARG A 105 2.92 -19.94 30.44
N HIS A 106 3.17 -19.07 29.48
CA HIS A 106 2.18 -18.66 28.47
C HIS A 106 2.51 -19.32 27.13
N ASN A 107 1.53 -20.03 26.55
CA ASN A 107 1.62 -20.73 25.26
C ASN A 107 1.06 -19.84 24.13
N ILE A 108 1.42 -20.14 22.89
CA ILE A 108 0.82 -19.53 21.68
C ILE A 108 0.15 -20.61 20.82
N HIS A 109 -0.58 -20.19 19.79
CA HIS A 109 -1.25 -21.09 18.84
C HIS A 109 -0.79 -20.84 17.40
N SER A 110 -0.73 -21.87 16.56
CA SER A 110 -0.47 -21.70 15.12
C SER A 110 -1.62 -20.98 14.39
N ALA A 111 -1.27 -20.27 13.32
CA ALA A 111 -2.19 -19.83 12.28
C ALA A 111 -2.83 -21.06 11.58
N ASP A 112 -3.95 -20.85 10.86
CA ASP A 112 -4.77 -21.96 10.36
C ASP A 112 -4.08 -22.85 9.29
N ASP A 113 -3.02 -22.34 8.65
CA ASP A 113 -2.10 -23.07 7.73
C ASP A 113 -0.95 -23.81 8.44
N GLY A 114 -0.87 -23.69 9.77
CA GLY A 114 0.14 -24.33 10.61
C GLY A 114 1.33 -23.44 10.97
N ASP A 115 1.46 -22.24 10.42
CA ASP A 115 2.59 -21.35 10.69
C ASP A 115 2.57 -20.82 12.14
N TYR A 116 3.75 -20.66 12.75
CA TYR A 116 3.91 -20.08 14.08
C TYR A 116 5.21 -19.28 14.25
N TRP A 117 5.16 -18.27 15.14
CA TRP A 117 6.31 -17.46 15.56
C TRP A 117 6.32 -17.30 17.07
N ARG A 118 7.44 -17.63 17.70
CA ARG A 118 7.64 -17.53 19.14
C ARG A 118 8.92 -16.75 19.44
N LEU A 119 8.75 -15.48 19.80
CA LEU A 119 9.85 -14.66 20.31
C LEU A 119 10.35 -15.22 21.64
N VAL A 120 11.65 -15.48 21.68
CA VAL A 120 12.43 -15.89 22.87
C VAL A 120 13.83 -15.32 22.73
N VAL A 121 14.46 -14.97 23.86
CA VAL A 121 15.86 -14.51 23.87
C VAL A 121 16.82 -15.65 23.51
N PRO A 122 18.05 -15.37 23.03
CA PRO A 122 19.03 -16.41 22.70
C PRO A 122 19.26 -17.40 23.85
N GLY A 123 19.33 -18.69 23.53
CA GLY A 123 19.38 -19.78 24.51
C GLY A 123 18.87 -21.11 23.96
N THR A 124 18.94 -22.17 24.77
CA THR A 124 18.45 -23.50 24.40
C THR A 124 17.08 -23.75 25.02
N TYR A 125 16.10 -24.10 24.19
CA TYR A 125 14.72 -24.33 24.59
C TYR A 125 14.24 -25.72 24.18
N THR A 126 13.29 -26.27 24.95
CA THR A 126 12.53 -27.46 24.56
C THR A 126 11.10 -27.04 24.29
N ILE A 127 10.64 -27.26 23.06
CA ILE A 127 9.34 -26.84 22.54
C ILE A 127 8.48 -28.07 22.33
N THR A 128 7.26 -28.06 22.87
CA THR A 128 6.27 -29.12 22.70
C THR A 128 5.03 -28.58 22.01
N ILE A 129 4.63 -29.26 20.92
CA ILE A 129 3.43 -28.98 20.16
C ILE A 129 2.34 -29.98 20.56
N SER A 130 1.12 -29.50 20.73
CA SER A 130 -0.07 -30.35 20.94
C SER A 130 -1.28 -29.84 20.16
N ALA A 131 -2.07 -30.74 19.60
CA ALA A 131 -3.30 -30.41 18.87
C ALA A 131 -4.38 -31.48 19.11
N PRO A 132 -5.68 -31.13 19.21
CA PRO A 132 -6.76 -32.10 19.40
C PRO A 132 -6.76 -33.16 18.29
N GLY A 133 -6.81 -34.44 18.67
CA GLY A 133 -6.79 -35.56 17.74
C GLY A 133 -5.40 -35.92 17.18
N TYR A 134 -4.31 -35.29 17.64
CA TYR A 134 -2.94 -35.57 17.23
C TYR A 134 -2.05 -36.00 18.41
N ILE A 135 -1.02 -36.80 18.13
CA ILE A 135 0.03 -37.15 19.06
C ILE A 135 1.00 -35.96 19.16
N SER A 136 1.19 -35.43 20.38
CA SER A 136 2.12 -34.32 20.66
C SER A 136 3.56 -34.66 20.29
N ALA A 137 4.32 -33.65 19.87
CA ALA A 137 5.74 -33.77 19.50
C ALA A 137 6.59 -32.76 20.26
N THR A 138 7.80 -33.16 20.67
CA THR A 138 8.71 -32.35 21.47
C THR A 138 10.10 -32.35 20.87
N ASN A 139 10.63 -31.17 20.53
CA ASN A 139 11.99 -30.98 20.03
C ASN A 139 12.73 -29.94 20.86
N SER A 140 14.06 -30.08 20.96
CA SER A 140 14.93 -29.03 21.51
C SER A 140 15.55 -28.20 20.38
N VAL A 141 15.73 -26.90 20.61
CA VAL A 141 16.26 -25.94 19.64
C VAL A 141 17.20 -24.95 20.34
N VAL A 142 18.29 -24.59 19.65
CA VAL A 142 19.22 -23.55 20.10
C VAL A 142 18.93 -22.28 19.31
N VAL A 143 18.58 -21.20 20.01
CA VAL A 143 18.27 -19.89 19.44
C VAL A 143 19.50 -19.00 19.52
N SER A 144 20.05 -18.61 18.37
CA SER A 144 21.16 -17.67 18.24
C SER A 144 20.70 -16.21 18.36
N SER A 145 21.63 -15.30 18.68
CA SER A 145 21.40 -13.86 18.55
C SER A 145 21.35 -13.45 17.07
N GLY A 146 20.15 -13.21 16.54
CA GLY A 146 19.95 -12.85 15.14
C GLY A 146 18.58 -13.27 14.62
N LEU A 147 18.55 -13.79 13.38
CA LEU A 147 17.34 -14.24 12.72
C LEU A 147 16.69 -15.45 13.44
N ALA A 148 15.36 -15.51 13.39
CA ALA A 148 14.56 -16.55 14.01
C ALA A 148 14.93 -17.94 13.49
N THR A 149 15.27 -18.84 14.42
CA THR A 149 15.62 -20.22 14.13
C THR A 149 14.39 -20.98 13.64
N GLU A 150 14.50 -21.72 12.54
CA GLU A 150 13.37 -22.48 11.99
C GLU A 150 13.27 -23.87 12.62
N LEU A 151 12.06 -24.22 13.09
CA LEU A 151 11.75 -25.51 13.70
C LEU A 151 10.37 -25.98 13.23
N ASN A 152 10.34 -26.87 12.24
CA ASN A 152 9.11 -27.42 11.69
C ASN A 152 8.71 -28.71 12.43
N PHE A 153 7.41 -28.97 12.56
CA PHE A 153 6.85 -30.14 13.26
C PHE A 153 5.89 -30.91 12.36
N VAL A 154 5.89 -32.24 12.50
CA VAL A 154 4.91 -33.14 11.88
C VAL A 154 4.24 -33.96 12.98
N LEU A 155 2.93 -33.83 13.12
CA LEU A 155 2.12 -34.57 14.10
C LEU A 155 1.38 -35.73 13.41
N LYS A 156 1.21 -36.85 14.13
CA LYS A 156 0.46 -38.03 13.66
C LYS A 156 -0.93 -38.08 14.27
N GLN A 157 -1.93 -38.45 13.49
CA GLN A 157 -3.32 -38.50 13.97
C GLN A 157 -3.54 -39.67 14.95
N VAL A 158 -4.24 -39.41 16.06
CA VAL A 158 -4.58 -40.43 17.06
C VAL A 158 -5.66 -41.36 16.49
N GLY A 159 -5.35 -42.66 16.43
CA GLY A 159 -6.32 -43.71 16.06
C GLY A 159 -6.14 -44.34 14.68
N GLN A 160 -5.20 -43.87 13.85
CA GLN A 160 -4.81 -44.66 12.67
C GLN A 160 -4.02 -45.91 13.09
N PRO A 161 -4.36 -47.12 12.59
CA PRO A 161 -3.59 -48.32 12.86
C PRO A 161 -2.23 -48.28 12.15
N SER A 162 -1.20 -48.78 12.81
CA SER A 162 0.16 -48.86 12.26
C SER A 162 0.23 -49.78 11.03
N LEU A 163 0.41 -49.18 9.85
CA LEU A 163 1.02 -49.88 8.71
C LEU A 163 2.51 -50.04 8.99
N ALA A 164 2.87 -51.18 9.57
CA ALA A 164 4.25 -51.59 9.84
C ALA A 164 5.05 -51.78 8.53
N PRO A 165 6.38 -51.58 8.55
CA PRO A 165 7.13 -51.34 7.32
C PRO A 165 7.36 -52.59 6.47
N ALA A 166 7.21 -52.43 5.15
CA ALA A 166 7.73 -53.38 4.17
C ALA A 166 9.27 -53.35 4.19
N THR A 167 9.88 -54.46 4.62
CA THR A 167 11.34 -54.59 4.74
C THR A 167 11.97 -54.99 3.40
N VAL A 168 12.84 -54.14 2.86
CA VAL A 168 13.86 -54.54 1.88
C VAL A 168 15.17 -53.87 2.26
N SER A 169 16.16 -54.67 2.67
CA SER A 169 17.50 -54.19 2.96
C SER A 169 18.41 -54.49 1.77
N SER A 170 19.15 -53.48 1.30
CA SER A 170 20.42 -53.57 0.55
C SER A 170 20.49 -54.50 -0.68
N LEU A 171 20.80 -53.93 -1.85
CA LEU A 171 22.18 -53.93 -2.36
C LEU A 171 22.37 -52.99 -3.57
N GLN A 172 23.63 -52.79 -3.94
CA GLN A 172 24.21 -51.78 -4.83
C GLN A 172 23.61 -51.68 -6.26
N PRO A 173 23.65 -50.50 -6.90
CA PRO A 173 23.48 -50.36 -8.34
C PRO A 173 24.80 -50.65 -9.09
N THR A 174 24.77 -51.43 -10.18
CA THR A 174 25.93 -51.54 -11.09
C THR A 174 25.52 -51.87 -12.53
N THR A 175 25.84 -50.95 -13.45
CA THR A 175 26.15 -51.13 -14.90
C THR A 175 25.13 -51.74 -15.90
N THR A 176 24.91 -50.97 -16.98
CA THR A 176 24.80 -51.38 -18.42
C THR A 176 23.53 -52.13 -18.89
N THR A 177 22.99 -51.97 -20.13
CA THR A 177 23.34 -51.15 -21.33
C THR A 177 22.17 -51.11 -22.35
N VAL A 178 22.07 -50.06 -23.19
CA VAL A 178 21.81 -50.02 -24.67
C VAL A 178 20.68 -50.95 -25.23
N SER A 179 19.67 -50.55 -26.04
CA SER A 179 19.48 -49.48 -27.05
C SER A 179 17.96 -49.31 -27.35
N SER A 180 17.51 -48.61 -28.40
CA SER A 180 17.49 -47.15 -28.70
C SER A 180 16.74 -46.93 -30.04
N LEU A 181 16.17 -45.74 -30.30
CA LEU A 181 15.90 -45.17 -31.64
C LEU A 181 15.42 -43.69 -31.55
N GLN A 182 15.47 -42.96 -32.66
CA GLN A 182 15.28 -41.49 -32.78
C GLN A 182 14.14 -41.16 -33.78
N PRO A 183 13.55 -39.94 -33.79
CA PRO A 183 14.15 -38.71 -34.36
C PRO A 183 14.13 -37.51 -33.39
N ALA A 184 15.14 -36.63 -33.29
CA ALA A 184 15.59 -35.61 -34.26
C ALA A 184 14.52 -34.54 -34.56
N ALA A 185 14.71 -33.23 -34.46
CA ALA A 185 15.73 -32.27 -34.02
C ALA A 185 15.08 -30.88 -34.25
N THR A 186 15.42 -29.77 -33.58
CA THR A 186 16.67 -28.99 -33.74
C THR A 186 16.90 -28.07 -32.52
N GLN A 187 18.16 -27.73 -32.25
CA GLN A 187 18.66 -26.93 -31.11
C GLN A 187 18.65 -25.40 -31.46
N VAL A 188 19.17 -24.40 -30.71
CA VAL A 188 20.31 -24.24 -29.76
C VAL A 188 19.94 -23.09 -28.80
N LEU A 189 20.04 -23.11 -27.45
CA LEU A 189 21.09 -23.46 -26.47
C LEU A 189 22.19 -22.40 -26.22
N PHE A 190 22.07 -21.66 -25.12
CA PHE A 190 23.21 -21.02 -24.43
C PHE A 190 23.51 -21.80 -23.12
N PRO A 191 24.78 -22.05 -22.75
CA PRO A 191 25.14 -22.73 -21.51
C PRO A 191 25.18 -21.79 -20.30
N VAL A 192 25.10 -22.38 -19.11
CA VAL A 192 25.23 -21.71 -17.80
C VAL A 192 26.64 -21.95 -17.23
N GLU A 193 27.21 -20.94 -16.57
CA GLU A 193 28.52 -21.02 -15.91
C GLU A 193 28.41 -21.68 -14.53
N THR A 194 29.49 -22.35 -14.08
CA THR A 194 29.43 -23.29 -12.94
C THR A 194 29.86 -22.64 -11.62
N GLN A 195 29.30 -23.11 -10.50
CA GLN A 195 29.65 -22.70 -9.14
C GLN A 195 31.12 -22.97 -8.79
N LEU A 196 31.63 -22.24 -7.79
CA LEU A 196 32.24 -22.91 -6.63
C LEU A 196 32.02 -22.10 -5.33
N THR A 197 32.31 -22.75 -4.20
CA THR A 197 31.93 -22.34 -2.84
C THR A 197 33.11 -21.84 -2.01
N THR A 198 32.85 -21.00 -1.02
CA THR A 198 33.67 -20.88 0.21
C THR A 198 32.80 -21.06 1.46
N GLN A 199 33.36 -21.77 2.44
CA GLN A 199 32.90 -21.77 3.84
C GLN A 199 33.82 -20.85 4.63
N GLU A 200 33.34 -20.29 5.75
CA GLU A 200 34.24 -19.91 6.85
C GLU A 200 33.49 -19.99 8.20
N THR A 201 34.23 -20.25 9.27
CA THR A 201 33.70 -20.56 10.62
C THR A 201 34.32 -19.65 11.67
N GLU A 202 33.54 -19.33 12.70
CA GLU A 202 33.93 -18.44 13.81
C GLU A 202 35.07 -19.01 14.68
N PHE A 203 35.91 -18.12 15.24
CA PHE A 203 36.10 -18.07 16.70
C PHE A 203 36.62 -16.69 17.17
N SER A 204 36.81 -16.50 18.48
CA SER A 204 36.84 -15.18 19.13
C SER A 204 37.92 -14.98 20.24
N GLN A 205 37.87 -13.79 20.87
CA GLN A 205 38.46 -13.37 22.17
C GLN A 205 39.85 -12.69 22.24
N GLN A 206 39.80 -11.36 22.41
CA GLN A 206 40.42 -10.54 23.49
C GLN A 206 41.65 -11.09 24.27
N SER A 207 42.74 -10.32 24.33
CA SER A 207 43.10 -9.52 25.53
C SER A 207 44.41 -8.71 25.41
N SER A 208 44.56 -7.70 26.26
CA SER A 208 45.66 -6.72 26.35
C SER A 208 47.00 -7.24 26.94
N VAL A 209 48.13 -6.56 26.67
CA VAL A 209 49.07 -5.97 27.68
C VAL A 209 50.28 -5.21 27.06
N LEU A 210 50.57 -4.03 27.62
CA LEU A 210 51.80 -3.19 27.70
C LEU A 210 52.89 -3.07 26.58
N LEU A 211 53.43 -1.84 26.52
CA LEU A 211 54.67 -1.33 25.88
C LEU A 211 55.96 -1.81 26.62
N PRO A 212 57.24 -1.66 26.13
CA PRO A 212 57.73 -0.53 25.30
C PRO A 212 58.93 -0.73 24.29
N THR A 213 59.12 0.30 23.44
CA THR A 213 60.40 0.88 22.90
C THR A 213 61.50 0.07 22.17
N SER A 214 62.00 0.70 21.08
CA SER A 214 63.39 0.81 20.62
C SER A 214 63.97 -0.13 19.54
N SER A 215 64.18 0.45 18.35
CA SER A 215 65.34 0.32 17.44
C SER A 215 66.10 -1.02 17.26
N ALA A 216 66.10 -1.55 16.03
CA ALA A 216 67.33 -1.74 15.23
C ALA A 216 67.00 -2.12 13.77
N VAL A 217 67.83 -1.66 12.82
CA VAL A 217 67.95 -2.21 11.46
C VAL A 217 69.38 -2.72 11.31
N PRO A 218 69.58 -3.96 10.84
CA PRO A 218 70.43 -4.12 9.66
C PRO A 218 69.86 -5.12 8.63
N SER A 219 70.39 -5.04 7.41
CA SER A 219 69.93 -5.78 6.23
C SER A 219 70.63 -7.13 6.02
N SER A 220 69.97 -7.99 5.23
CA SER A 220 70.56 -8.93 4.25
C SER A 220 71.62 -9.95 4.70
N SER A 221 71.31 -11.23 4.52
CA SER A 221 72.25 -12.23 4.01
C SER A 221 71.57 -13.11 2.95
N THR A 222 72.33 -13.69 2.02
CA THR A 222 71.81 -14.22 0.74
C THR A 222 72.44 -15.57 0.41
N GLU A 223 71.62 -16.56 0.02
CA GLU A 223 71.96 -17.80 -0.73
C GLU A 223 70.61 -18.50 -1.03
N ILE A 224 70.09 -18.71 -2.24
CA ILE A 224 70.60 -19.02 -3.59
C ILE A 224 71.21 -20.43 -3.75
N LYS A 225 70.41 -21.43 -4.18
CA LYS A 225 70.63 -22.23 -5.43
C LYS A 225 69.60 -23.35 -5.70
N SER A 226 69.61 -23.84 -6.95
CA SER A 226 68.84 -24.95 -7.57
C SER A 226 67.33 -24.68 -7.74
N THR A 227 66.79 -24.20 -8.88
CA THR A 227 66.96 -24.56 -10.31
C THR A 227 66.12 -25.75 -10.79
N VAL A 228 64.96 -25.45 -11.37
CA VAL A 228 64.32 -26.25 -12.43
C VAL A 228 64.11 -25.31 -13.63
N LYS A 229 64.38 -25.78 -14.85
CA LYS A 229 64.18 -24.99 -16.08
C LYS A 229 62.76 -25.19 -16.61
N ILE A 230 62.13 -24.11 -17.04
CA ILE A 230 61.05 -24.13 -18.03
C ILE A 230 61.58 -23.37 -19.27
N GLN A 231 61.35 -23.91 -20.46
CA GLN A 231 61.84 -23.31 -21.70
C GLN A 231 60.95 -22.12 -22.11
N VAL A 232 61.58 -20.98 -22.38
CA VAL A 232 60.94 -19.88 -23.10
C VAL A 232 60.89 -20.23 -24.59
N PRO A 233 59.72 -20.27 -25.24
CA PRO A 233 59.63 -20.31 -26.69
C PRO A 233 60.17 -19.00 -27.26
N SER A 234 61.30 -19.06 -27.97
CA SER A 234 61.75 -17.94 -28.81
C SER A 234 60.94 -17.93 -30.11
N GLN A 235 60.84 -16.76 -30.74
CA GLN A 235 60.12 -16.45 -31.99
C GLN A 235 58.58 -16.33 -31.87
N VAL A 236 58.14 -15.10 -31.60
CA VAL A 236 56.96 -14.50 -32.26
C VAL A 236 57.48 -13.67 -33.44
N PRO A 237 56.78 -13.56 -34.60
CA PRO A 237 57.35 -12.96 -35.80
C PRO A 237 57.70 -11.47 -35.64
N SER A 238 58.78 -11.04 -36.30
CA SER A 238 59.07 -9.63 -36.53
C SER A 238 58.05 -9.05 -37.53
N VAL A 239 57.03 -8.35 -37.01
CA VAL A 239 56.14 -7.53 -37.84
C VAL A 239 56.92 -6.29 -38.27
N ASP A 240 57.38 -6.28 -39.51
CA ASP A 240 58.07 -5.15 -40.11
C ASP A 240 57.07 -4.04 -40.48
N SER A 241 56.78 -3.19 -39.50
CA SER A 241 56.18 -1.87 -39.72
C SER A 241 56.53 -0.95 -38.55
N THR A 242 57.57 -0.14 -38.70
CA THR A 242 57.85 0.97 -37.78
C THR A 242 56.82 2.08 -37.97
N VAL A 243 55.64 1.90 -37.38
CA VAL A 243 54.66 2.97 -37.19
C VAL A 243 55.26 3.96 -36.19
N HIS A 244 55.89 5.02 -36.70
CA HIS A 244 56.31 6.14 -35.86
C HIS A 244 55.06 6.85 -35.36
N TYR A 245 54.69 6.57 -34.11
CA TYR A 245 53.78 7.42 -33.35
C TYR A 245 54.39 8.82 -33.27
N SER A 246 53.69 9.83 -33.77
CA SER A 246 54.08 11.23 -33.66
C SER A 246 53.01 11.97 -32.88
N GLN A 247 53.40 12.66 -31.81
CA GLN A 247 52.47 13.43 -30.99
C GLN A 247 51.91 14.61 -31.80
N HIS A 248 50.60 14.83 -31.67
CA HIS A 248 49.87 15.76 -32.52
C HIS A 248 50.07 17.20 -32.06
N ASN A 249 50.78 18.02 -32.85
CA ASN A 249 50.71 19.47 -32.72
C ASN A 249 49.29 19.98 -33.03
N TYR A 250 49.00 21.27 -32.75
CA TYR A 250 47.66 21.83 -32.91
C TYR A 250 47.07 21.64 -34.34
N GLN A 251 47.89 21.76 -35.38
CA GLN A 251 47.45 21.58 -36.77
C GLN A 251 47.18 20.10 -37.09
N GLN A 252 48.04 19.19 -36.61
CA GLN A 252 47.85 17.74 -36.77
C GLN A 252 46.59 17.26 -36.03
N MET A 253 46.38 17.69 -34.79
CA MET A 253 45.18 17.41 -33.99
C MET A 253 43.91 17.90 -34.70
N THR A 254 43.93 19.13 -35.22
CA THR A 254 42.78 19.72 -35.94
C THR A 254 42.49 18.94 -37.22
N SER A 255 43.53 18.54 -37.96
CA SER A 255 43.39 17.76 -39.20
C SER A 255 42.82 16.36 -38.92
N PHE A 256 43.33 15.67 -37.89
CA PHE A 256 42.83 14.38 -37.42
C PHE A 256 41.34 14.46 -37.02
N LEU A 257 40.93 15.48 -36.26
CA LEU A 257 39.53 15.65 -35.86
C LEU A 257 38.60 15.87 -37.06
N GLN A 258 39.06 16.58 -38.09
CA GLN A 258 38.32 16.75 -39.35
C GLN A 258 38.29 15.45 -40.16
N GLU A 259 39.39 14.70 -40.20
CA GLU A 259 39.46 13.39 -40.87
C GLU A 259 38.47 12.40 -40.24
N GLN A 260 38.52 12.17 -38.92
CA GLN A 260 37.62 11.24 -38.23
C GLN A 260 36.15 11.68 -38.37
N ALA A 261 35.87 12.99 -38.36
CA ALA A 261 34.52 13.51 -38.62
C ALA A 261 34.03 13.26 -40.06
N SER A 262 34.94 13.23 -41.04
CA SER A 262 34.64 12.87 -42.43
C SER A 262 34.55 11.35 -42.67
N LYS A 263 35.23 10.56 -41.84
CA LYS A 263 35.30 9.09 -41.88
C LYS A 263 34.08 8.41 -41.24
N CYS A 264 33.55 8.98 -40.15
CA CYS A 264 32.42 8.42 -39.39
C CYS A 264 31.16 9.32 -39.30
N PRO A 265 30.73 10.03 -40.37
CA PRO A 265 29.72 11.10 -40.30
C PRO A 265 28.32 10.67 -39.86
N SER A 266 28.01 9.37 -39.83
CA SER A 266 26.76 8.84 -39.26
C SER A 266 26.73 8.85 -37.73
N ILE A 267 27.90 8.95 -37.09
CA ILE A 267 28.05 9.01 -35.63
C ILE A 267 28.81 10.25 -35.13
N THR A 268 29.63 10.92 -35.96
CA THR A 268 30.47 12.06 -35.54
C THR A 268 29.90 13.41 -35.96
N LYS A 269 30.02 14.41 -35.08
CA LYS A 269 29.78 15.83 -35.40
C LYS A 269 30.82 16.71 -34.71
N LEU A 270 31.68 17.36 -35.50
CA LEU A 270 32.70 18.28 -35.02
C LEU A 270 32.12 19.68 -34.83
N ALA A 271 32.34 20.28 -33.65
CA ALA A 271 31.98 21.66 -33.35
C ALA A 271 33.14 22.37 -32.63
N SER A 272 33.19 23.70 -32.69
CA SER A 272 34.06 24.48 -31.80
C SER A 272 33.25 24.96 -30.59
N ILE A 273 33.83 24.85 -29.40
CA ILE A 273 33.23 25.40 -28.16
C ILE A 273 33.50 26.90 -28.02
N GLY A 274 34.49 27.41 -28.77
CA GLY A 274 34.92 28.80 -28.85
C GLY A 274 36.42 28.91 -29.16
N THR A 275 36.96 30.12 -29.06
CA THR A 275 38.36 30.42 -29.37
C THR A 275 39.18 30.71 -28.10
N SER A 276 40.39 30.17 -28.02
CA SER A 276 41.38 30.45 -26.97
C SER A 276 41.84 31.92 -26.97
N ARG A 277 42.54 32.30 -25.90
CA ARG A 277 43.21 33.60 -25.73
C ARG A 277 44.24 33.88 -26.83
N GLY A 278 44.94 32.85 -27.32
CA GLY A 278 45.87 32.88 -28.44
C GLY A 278 45.20 32.87 -29.83
N GLY A 279 43.87 32.85 -29.90
CA GLY A 279 43.13 32.91 -31.16
C GLY A 279 42.88 31.56 -31.84
N LYS A 280 43.17 30.44 -31.18
CA LYS A 280 43.00 29.08 -31.72
C LYS A 280 41.61 28.51 -31.36
N PRO A 281 40.83 27.98 -32.31
CA PRO A 281 39.60 27.26 -32.02
C PRO A 281 39.82 26.03 -31.11
N ILE A 282 39.03 25.92 -30.03
CA ILE A 282 38.94 24.72 -29.21
C ILE A 282 37.80 23.86 -29.76
N TYR A 283 38.05 22.58 -30.02
CA TYR A 283 37.12 21.66 -30.65
C TYR A 283 36.51 20.65 -29.68
N SER A 284 35.24 20.33 -29.90
CA SER A 284 34.53 19.21 -29.29
C SER A 284 33.98 18.31 -30.40
N LEU A 285 34.29 17.01 -30.34
CA LEU A 285 33.69 16.00 -31.20
C LEU A 285 32.55 15.32 -30.46
N GLU A 286 31.32 15.50 -30.95
CA GLU A 286 30.14 14.77 -30.52
C GLU A 286 30.15 13.39 -31.22
N MET A 287 30.03 12.30 -30.46
CA MET A 287 29.95 10.93 -30.98
C MET A 287 28.71 10.21 -30.44
N THR A 288 27.72 9.99 -31.30
CA THR A 288 26.47 9.29 -31.03
C THR A 288 25.77 8.91 -32.33
N GLU A 289 24.98 7.83 -32.36
CA GLU A 289 24.15 7.54 -33.53
C GLU A 289 23.12 8.66 -33.78
N ASN A 290 23.12 9.22 -35.00
CA ASN A 290 22.35 10.40 -35.43
C ASN A 290 22.70 11.69 -34.64
N PRO A 291 23.94 12.21 -34.75
CA PRO A 291 24.42 13.33 -33.95
C PRO A 291 23.69 14.65 -34.27
N GLY A 292 23.55 15.51 -33.26
CA GLY A 292 22.88 16.80 -33.33
C GLY A 292 21.36 16.77 -33.18
N LEU A 293 20.74 15.61 -32.98
CA LEU A 293 19.33 15.49 -32.60
C LEU A 293 19.17 15.51 -31.07
N MET A 294 18.05 16.08 -30.58
CA MET A 294 17.66 16.00 -29.17
C MET A 294 17.22 14.57 -28.82
N GLN A 295 18.05 13.82 -28.10
CA GLN A 295 17.83 12.40 -27.79
C GLN A 295 17.73 12.15 -26.27
N ARG A 296 16.96 11.13 -25.85
CA ARG A 296 16.81 10.72 -24.43
C ARG A 296 17.97 9.83 -23.92
N LYS A 297 19.19 10.07 -24.40
CA LYS A 297 20.43 9.37 -24.02
C LYS A 297 21.16 10.16 -22.91
N PRO A 298 21.93 9.51 -22.00
CA PRO A 298 22.92 10.23 -21.20
C PRO A 298 23.98 10.89 -22.09
N HIS A 299 24.34 12.13 -21.75
CA HIS A 299 25.51 12.82 -22.31
C HIS A 299 26.70 12.61 -21.37
N VAL A 300 27.87 12.23 -21.92
CA VAL A 300 29.13 12.06 -21.20
C VAL A 300 30.20 12.97 -21.79
N GLY A 301 30.83 13.80 -20.96
CA GLY A 301 31.91 14.70 -21.38
C GLY A 301 33.29 14.12 -21.06
N LEU A 302 34.21 14.12 -22.02
CA LEU A 302 35.61 13.70 -21.81
C LEU A 302 36.56 14.83 -22.23
N VAL A 303 37.48 15.23 -21.35
CA VAL A 303 38.32 16.43 -21.52
C VAL A 303 39.80 16.10 -21.32
N GLY A 304 40.69 16.62 -22.16
CA GLY A 304 42.14 16.50 -22.02
C GLY A 304 42.85 17.86 -22.01
N SER A 305 44.12 17.87 -21.61
CA SER A 305 45.02 19.04 -21.55
C SER A 305 44.36 20.29 -20.97
N LEU A 306 43.98 20.23 -19.68
CA LEU A 306 43.66 21.42 -18.87
C LEU A 306 44.90 22.26 -18.56
N GLN A 307 46.09 21.69 -18.71
CA GLN A 307 47.37 22.39 -18.78
C GLN A 307 48.02 22.00 -20.11
N GLY A 308 48.51 22.96 -20.90
CA GLY A 308 49.01 22.70 -22.26
C GLY A 308 50.35 21.96 -22.32
N THR A 309 51.01 21.73 -21.19
CA THR A 309 52.15 20.79 -21.09
C THR A 309 51.75 19.38 -20.64
N ASP A 310 50.46 19.14 -20.39
CA ASP A 310 49.90 17.82 -20.12
C ASP A 310 49.31 17.24 -21.41
N ILE A 311 50.14 16.53 -22.17
CA ILE A 311 49.83 16.06 -23.52
C ILE A 311 49.21 14.65 -23.52
N VAL A 312 49.48 13.84 -22.50
CA VAL A 312 49.03 12.43 -22.46
C VAL A 312 47.50 12.29 -22.51
N GLY A 313 46.76 13.16 -21.82
CA GLY A 313 45.29 13.17 -21.86
C GLY A 313 44.72 13.47 -23.26
N LYS A 314 45.39 14.32 -24.04
CA LYS A 314 45.00 14.63 -25.42
C LYS A 314 45.22 13.44 -26.35
N GLU A 315 46.41 12.84 -26.34
CA GLU A 315 46.70 11.69 -27.23
C GLU A 315 45.78 10.49 -26.90
N LEU A 316 45.48 10.24 -25.62
CA LEU A 316 44.52 9.24 -25.18
C LEU A 316 43.12 9.47 -25.82
N LEU A 317 42.62 10.70 -25.77
CA LEU A 317 41.29 11.02 -26.30
C LEU A 317 41.25 11.02 -27.84
N LEU A 318 42.35 11.33 -28.51
CA LEU A 318 42.46 11.14 -29.97
C LEU A 318 42.43 9.64 -30.32
N LYS A 319 43.15 8.79 -29.59
CA LYS A 319 43.10 7.33 -29.77
C LYS A 319 41.71 6.74 -29.47
N LEU A 320 41.01 7.25 -28.46
CA LEU A 320 39.62 6.88 -28.20
C LEU A 320 38.68 7.21 -29.38
N ILE A 321 38.83 8.37 -30.00
CA ILE A 321 38.05 8.76 -31.19
C ILE A 321 38.32 7.82 -32.37
N GLU A 322 39.59 7.52 -32.65
CA GLU A 322 39.98 6.57 -33.70
C GLU A 322 39.40 5.18 -33.43
N TYR A 323 39.55 4.66 -32.21
CA TYR A 323 39.03 3.36 -31.80
C TYR A 323 37.51 3.27 -31.98
N LEU A 324 36.76 4.25 -31.46
CA LEU A 324 35.30 4.27 -31.55
C LEU A 324 34.80 4.35 -33.00
N CYS A 325 35.46 5.16 -33.85
CA CYS A 325 35.14 5.24 -35.28
C CYS A 325 35.42 3.91 -36.01
N ASN A 326 36.62 3.34 -35.81
CA ASN A 326 37.02 2.08 -36.45
C ASN A 326 36.14 0.90 -36.00
N ALA A 327 35.90 0.74 -34.70
CA ALA A 327 35.08 -0.33 -34.13
C ALA A 327 33.61 -0.23 -34.55
N TYR A 328 33.06 0.99 -34.66
CA TYR A 328 31.71 1.20 -35.18
C TYR A 328 31.60 0.85 -36.68
N GLN A 329 32.59 1.22 -37.49
CA GLN A 329 32.65 0.80 -38.91
C GLN A 329 32.73 -0.73 -39.06
N GLN A 330 33.43 -1.40 -38.15
CA GLN A 330 33.51 -2.87 -38.07
C GLN A 330 32.26 -3.52 -37.45
N LYS A 331 31.30 -2.73 -36.94
CA LYS A 331 30.07 -3.16 -36.26
C LYS A 331 30.31 -3.99 -34.99
N GLU A 332 31.35 -3.63 -34.22
CA GLU A 332 31.61 -4.26 -32.94
C GLU A 332 30.44 -4.02 -31.98
N ALA A 333 29.82 -5.10 -31.47
CA ALA A 333 28.54 -5.03 -30.79
C ALA A 333 28.54 -4.12 -29.54
N SER A 334 29.64 -4.11 -28.78
CA SER A 334 29.78 -3.26 -27.58
C SER A 334 29.80 -1.78 -27.94
N ILE A 335 30.59 -1.40 -28.95
CA ILE A 335 30.73 -0.01 -29.38
C ILE A 335 29.51 0.49 -30.16
N THR A 336 28.92 -0.35 -31.02
CA THR A 336 27.64 -0.04 -31.68
C THR A 336 26.55 0.21 -30.64
N LYS A 337 26.42 -0.65 -29.62
CA LYS A 337 25.48 -0.43 -28.51
C LYS A 337 25.78 0.88 -27.77
N LEU A 338 27.05 1.16 -27.47
CA LEU A 338 27.45 2.37 -26.74
C LEU A 338 27.04 3.67 -27.45
N VAL A 339 27.31 3.81 -28.76
CA VAL A 339 26.89 5.02 -29.51
C VAL A 339 25.37 5.06 -29.77
N GLN A 340 24.70 3.91 -29.72
CA GLN A 340 23.24 3.81 -29.74
C GLN A 340 22.58 4.16 -28.40
N THR A 341 23.28 4.07 -27.27
CA THR A 341 22.71 4.37 -25.94
C THR A 341 23.24 5.64 -25.29
N THR A 342 24.40 6.16 -25.68
CA THR A 342 25.08 7.33 -25.06
C THR A 342 25.45 8.39 -26.10
N VAL A 343 25.58 9.65 -25.66
CA VAL A 343 26.21 10.75 -26.41
C VAL A 343 27.56 11.09 -25.76
N LEU A 344 28.66 10.86 -26.47
CA LEU A 344 29.99 11.28 -26.01
C LEU A 344 30.28 12.67 -26.56
N HIS A 345 30.86 13.56 -25.74
CA HIS A 345 31.42 14.83 -26.18
C HIS A 345 32.89 14.88 -25.77
N ILE A 346 33.79 14.80 -26.74
CA ILE A 346 35.22 14.67 -26.50
C ILE A 346 35.92 15.99 -26.84
N VAL A 347 36.65 16.57 -25.90
CA VAL A 347 37.48 17.78 -26.06
C VAL A 347 38.93 17.38 -25.80
N PRO A 348 39.73 17.04 -26.83
CA PRO A 348 41.06 16.46 -26.62
C PRO A 348 42.05 17.40 -25.92
N ALA A 349 41.99 18.70 -26.21
CA ALA A 349 42.80 19.71 -25.52
C ALA A 349 41.99 20.97 -25.25
N VAL A 350 42.10 21.52 -24.03
CA VAL A 350 41.52 22.82 -23.65
C VAL A 350 42.56 23.93 -23.78
N ASP A 351 43.75 23.76 -23.22
CA ASP A 351 44.88 24.68 -23.39
C ASP A 351 45.63 24.41 -24.72
N VAL A 352 44.98 24.79 -25.82
CA VAL A 352 45.54 24.70 -27.18
C VAL A 352 46.69 25.68 -27.45
N ASP A 353 46.92 26.64 -26.55
CA ASP A 353 47.98 27.66 -26.67
C ASP A 353 49.27 27.20 -25.98
N GLY A 354 49.17 26.56 -24.82
CA GLY A 354 50.30 25.96 -24.10
C GLY A 354 50.91 24.73 -24.78
N ASN A 355 50.15 24.01 -25.62
CA ASN A 355 50.59 22.82 -26.35
C ASN A 355 51.91 22.99 -27.15
N GLU A 356 52.22 24.18 -27.63
CA GLU A 356 53.45 24.48 -28.38
C GLU A 356 54.67 24.80 -27.49
N LYS A 357 54.48 24.86 -26.16
CA LYS A 357 55.55 25.03 -25.16
C LYS A 357 56.10 23.70 -24.62
N ALA A 358 55.42 22.58 -24.90
CA ALA A 358 55.74 21.27 -24.34
C ALA A 358 56.92 20.61 -25.09
N ALA A 359 57.79 19.88 -24.37
CA ALA A 359 58.92 19.13 -24.94
C ALA A 359 58.84 17.64 -24.55
N GLU A 360 59.00 16.74 -25.52
CA GLU A 360 58.87 15.29 -25.34
C GLU A 360 59.81 14.79 -24.23
N GLY A 361 59.28 14.01 -23.27
CA GLY A 361 59.99 13.57 -22.07
C GLY A 361 59.86 14.50 -20.85
N ASP A 362 59.20 15.67 -20.97
CA ASP A 362 58.87 16.49 -19.80
C ASP A 362 57.73 15.85 -18.99
N CYS A 363 58.11 15.06 -17.99
CA CYS A 363 57.16 14.46 -17.05
C CYS A 363 56.63 15.45 -16.01
N SER A 364 57.31 16.57 -15.79
CA SER A 364 56.93 17.62 -14.82
C SER A 364 55.90 18.61 -15.37
N GLY A 365 56.04 19.00 -16.63
CA GLY A 365 55.32 20.12 -17.24
C GLY A 365 55.74 21.48 -16.69
N THR A 366 55.12 22.53 -17.22
CA THR A 366 55.32 23.91 -16.76
C THR A 366 54.86 24.11 -15.31
N LEU A 367 55.75 24.69 -14.50
CA LEU A 367 55.51 24.97 -13.07
C LEU A 367 54.84 26.32 -12.78
N ASP A 368 54.54 27.17 -13.77
CA ASP A 368 53.81 28.44 -13.55
C ASP A 368 52.32 28.15 -13.27
N PRO A 369 51.78 28.49 -12.08
CA PRO A 369 50.37 28.28 -11.77
C PRO A 369 49.38 29.06 -12.65
N LYS A 370 49.86 30.03 -13.46
CA LYS A 370 49.04 30.78 -14.42
C LYS A 370 48.73 30.00 -15.70
N ASP A 371 49.55 29.01 -16.03
CA ASP A 371 49.37 28.07 -17.14
C ASP A 371 48.74 26.74 -16.66
N ASP A 372 48.01 26.76 -15.54
CA ASP A 372 47.29 25.62 -14.97
C ASP A 372 45.78 25.97 -14.83
N LEU A 373 45.01 25.70 -15.90
CA LEU A 373 43.58 26.03 -15.93
C LEU A 373 42.76 25.19 -14.94
N SER A 374 43.31 24.08 -14.43
CA SER A 374 42.59 23.16 -13.55
C SER A 374 42.18 23.80 -12.21
N ARG A 375 42.78 24.94 -11.84
CA ARG A 375 42.53 25.70 -10.60
C ARG A 375 41.71 26.98 -10.80
N SER A 376 41.21 27.21 -12.01
CA SER A 376 40.54 28.45 -12.40
C SER A 376 39.00 28.32 -12.50
N PHE A 377 38.42 27.20 -12.04
CA PHE A 377 36.98 26.94 -12.15
C PHE A 377 36.19 27.57 -10.99
N TYR A 378 36.25 28.90 -10.86
CA TYR A 378 35.57 29.67 -9.81
C TYR A 378 34.05 29.43 -9.74
N TYR A 379 33.50 29.42 -8.53
CA TYR A 379 32.06 29.31 -8.24
C TYR A 379 31.67 30.16 -7.03
N ASN A 380 30.41 30.59 -6.98
CA ASN A 380 29.90 31.48 -5.94
C ASN A 380 29.54 30.69 -4.67
N LEU A 381 30.39 30.78 -3.65
CA LEU A 381 30.06 30.39 -2.28
C LEU A 381 28.98 31.32 -1.70
N THR A 382 28.11 30.81 -0.82
CA THR A 382 27.10 31.61 -0.12
C THR A 382 27.73 32.52 0.95
N GLN A 383 27.04 33.57 1.38
CA GLN A 383 27.54 34.49 2.42
C GLN A 383 28.03 33.77 3.70
N LYS A 384 27.37 32.67 4.09
CA LYS A 384 27.74 31.88 5.28
C LYS A 384 29.06 31.14 5.09
N GLU A 385 29.30 30.62 3.88
CA GLU A 385 30.55 29.92 3.53
C GLU A 385 31.69 30.91 3.30
N GLN A 386 31.39 32.09 2.74
CA GLN A 386 32.34 33.20 2.61
C GLN A 386 32.85 33.69 3.98
N SER A 387 31.98 33.73 5.00
CA SER A 387 32.36 34.13 6.37
C SER A 387 33.21 33.11 7.12
N SER A 388 33.41 31.90 6.58
CA SER A 388 34.25 30.84 7.15
C SER A 388 35.50 30.54 6.31
N LEU A 389 35.88 31.44 5.40
CA LEU A 389 37.10 31.30 4.59
C LEU A 389 38.34 31.83 5.34
N PRO A 390 39.41 31.02 5.46
CA PRO A 390 40.73 31.50 5.86
C PRO A 390 41.18 32.74 5.08
N LYS A 391 41.84 33.67 5.77
CA LYS A 391 42.17 35.02 5.26
C LYS A 391 42.96 35.01 3.95
N ASN A 392 43.90 34.08 3.80
CA ASN A 392 44.68 33.85 2.59
C ASN A 392 43.82 33.45 1.38
N ILE A 393 42.72 32.71 1.58
CA ILE A 393 41.78 32.33 0.52
C ILE A 393 40.90 33.53 0.14
N ALA A 394 40.51 34.36 1.11
CA ALA A 394 39.80 35.61 0.85
C ALA A 394 40.67 36.65 0.10
N GLU A 395 41.96 36.73 0.41
CA GLU A 395 42.93 37.58 -0.31
C GLU A 395 43.23 37.03 -1.72
N PHE A 396 43.36 35.70 -1.88
CA PHE A 396 43.45 35.06 -3.20
C PHE A 396 42.22 35.35 -4.07
N LEU A 397 41.01 35.25 -3.51
CA LEU A 397 39.76 35.61 -4.20
C LEU A 397 39.71 37.08 -4.66
N GLN A 398 40.32 38.00 -3.92
CA GLN A 398 40.43 39.41 -4.35
C GLN A 398 41.44 39.60 -5.50
N SER A 399 42.43 38.70 -5.63
CA SER A 399 43.37 38.71 -6.77
C SER A 399 42.84 38.00 -8.03
N ALA A 400 41.84 37.12 -7.89
CA ALA A 400 41.31 36.23 -8.93
C ALA A 400 40.34 36.92 -9.93
N ALA A 401 40.61 38.17 -10.31
CA ALA A 401 39.67 39.03 -11.03
C ALA A 401 39.39 38.62 -12.49
N ASP A 402 40.30 37.88 -13.14
CA ASP A 402 40.18 37.46 -14.54
C ASP A 402 40.24 35.93 -14.69
N GLU A 403 39.08 35.29 -14.80
CA GLU A 403 38.95 33.88 -15.19
C GLU A 403 39.43 33.66 -16.64
N PRO A 404 40.24 32.62 -16.95
CA PRO A 404 40.71 32.35 -18.31
C PRO A 404 39.58 32.15 -19.33
N GLN A 405 39.86 32.50 -20.58
CA GLN A 405 38.88 32.43 -21.68
C GLN A 405 38.46 30.98 -21.94
N GLU A 406 39.42 30.07 -21.89
CA GLU A 406 39.31 28.63 -22.07
C GLU A 406 38.32 28.05 -21.05
N VAL A 407 38.45 28.46 -19.79
CA VAL A 407 37.57 28.03 -18.68
C VAL A 407 36.16 28.58 -18.85
N LYS A 408 36.00 29.84 -19.26
CA LYS A 408 34.69 30.44 -19.60
C LYS A 408 33.98 29.61 -20.70
N LEU A 409 34.72 29.11 -21.69
CA LEU A 409 34.20 28.25 -22.76
C LEU A 409 33.83 26.84 -22.27
N VAL A 410 34.67 26.18 -21.48
CA VAL A 410 34.35 24.86 -20.89
C VAL A 410 33.10 24.95 -20.01
N LYS A 411 33.01 25.97 -19.13
CA LYS A 411 31.82 26.19 -18.28
C LYS A 411 30.54 26.41 -19.11
N LYS A 412 30.63 27.10 -20.25
CA LYS A 412 29.52 27.28 -21.19
C LYS A 412 29.14 25.96 -21.88
N TRP A 413 30.12 25.18 -22.31
CA TRP A 413 29.92 23.85 -22.90
C TRP A 413 29.28 22.85 -21.93
N MET A 414 29.69 22.84 -20.65
CA MET A 414 29.06 22.00 -19.63
C MET A 414 27.58 22.36 -19.41
N LYS A 415 27.27 23.66 -19.30
CA LYS A 415 25.89 24.16 -19.15
C LYS A 415 25.00 23.84 -20.35
N ASN A 416 25.53 23.94 -21.57
CA ASN A 416 24.76 23.76 -22.80
C ASN A 416 24.41 22.30 -23.12
N ASN A 417 25.18 21.33 -22.62
CA ASN A 417 25.03 19.90 -22.98
C ASN A 417 24.42 19.02 -21.87
N SER A 418 24.14 19.57 -20.69
CA SER A 418 23.44 18.87 -19.59
C SER A 418 23.98 17.46 -19.28
N PHE A 419 25.30 17.36 -19.09
CA PHE A 419 26.00 16.08 -18.89
C PHE A 419 25.46 15.27 -17.69
N ALA A 420 25.35 13.96 -17.88
CA ALA A 420 25.07 13.00 -16.81
C ALA A 420 26.36 12.60 -16.05
N LEU A 421 27.51 12.66 -16.72
CA LEU A 421 28.82 12.27 -16.21
C LEU A 421 29.91 13.04 -16.98
N VAL A 422 31.00 13.45 -16.33
CA VAL A 422 32.16 14.06 -17.00
C VAL A 422 33.46 13.49 -16.45
N ALA A 423 34.51 13.44 -17.27
CA ALA A 423 35.88 13.18 -16.83
C ALA A 423 36.89 14.12 -17.49
N ASP A 424 37.98 14.38 -16.77
CA ASP A 424 39.22 14.94 -17.32
C ASP A 424 40.38 13.93 -17.17
N PHE A 425 41.35 14.00 -18.10
CA PHE A 425 42.48 13.09 -18.20
C PHE A 425 43.80 13.85 -18.21
N SER A 426 44.71 13.46 -17.33
CA SER A 426 45.97 14.16 -17.03
C SER A 426 47.11 13.19 -16.73
N GLY A 427 48.34 13.72 -16.70
CA GLY A 427 49.56 13.00 -16.32
C GLY A 427 50.25 13.55 -15.07
N GLY A 428 51.36 12.90 -14.70
CA GLY A 428 52.16 13.20 -13.51
C GLY A 428 51.74 12.45 -12.23
N GLU A 429 50.79 11.52 -12.31
CA GLU A 429 50.39 10.62 -11.21
C GLU A 429 49.62 9.39 -11.78
N MET A 430 49.42 8.35 -10.97
CA MET A 430 48.58 7.19 -11.27
C MET A 430 47.46 7.06 -10.20
N VAL A 431 46.37 7.83 -10.35
CA VAL A 431 45.25 7.86 -9.38
C VAL A 431 43.95 8.39 -10.00
N ALA A 432 42.81 7.88 -9.53
CA ALA A 432 41.48 8.44 -9.82
C ALA A 432 41.02 9.39 -8.70
N ARG A 433 40.85 10.68 -9.00
CA ARG A 433 40.49 11.73 -8.03
C ARG A 433 39.01 12.13 -8.12
N TYR A 434 38.36 12.33 -6.97
CA TYR A 434 36.96 12.75 -6.88
C TYR A 434 36.72 13.88 -5.82
N PRO A 435 35.60 14.65 -5.91
CA PRO A 435 35.27 15.75 -4.97
C PRO A 435 35.15 15.34 -3.48
N MET A 436 35.30 16.26 -2.52
CA MET A 436 35.55 17.71 -2.63
C MET A 436 37.03 18.05 -2.46
N SER A 437 37.48 19.22 -2.95
CA SER A 437 38.87 19.69 -2.81
C SER A 437 39.11 20.76 -1.72
N ILE A 438 38.10 21.11 -0.92
CA ILE A 438 38.16 22.24 0.03
C ILE A 438 37.65 21.83 1.43
N HIS A 439 38.37 22.24 2.48
CA HIS A 439 37.91 22.21 3.87
C HIS A 439 36.99 23.41 4.17
N MET A 440 35.78 23.16 4.69
CA MET A 440 34.72 24.20 4.80
C MET A 440 34.53 24.80 6.21
N THR A 441 35.39 24.48 7.18
CA THR A 441 35.19 24.88 8.60
C THR A 441 36.51 25.17 9.33
N GLU A 442 36.58 26.27 10.08
CA GLU A 442 37.76 26.67 10.87
C GLU A 442 38.03 25.79 12.12
N SER A 443 37.09 24.93 12.52
CA SER A 443 37.25 24.07 13.71
C SER A 443 38.09 22.82 13.39
N ASP A 444 39.38 22.87 13.74
CA ASP A 444 40.32 21.77 13.94
C ASP A 444 40.16 20.50 13.07
N ALA A 445 40.97 20.44 12.00
CA ALA A 445 41.50 19.20 11.42
C ALA A 445 40.50 18.12 10.92
N VAL A 446 39.38 18.51 10.31
CA VAL A 446 38.51 17.57 9.57
C VAL A 446 39.13 17.22 8.21
N LYS A 447 39.84 16.09 8.15
CA LYS A 447 40.52 15.56 6.94
C LYS A 447 39.59 15.05 5.83
N ASP A 448 38.28 15.02 6.06
CA ASP A 448 37.33 14.23 5.26
C ASP A 448 36.18 15.09 4.70
N SER A 449 36.46 15.90 3.68
CA SER A 449 35.46 16.71 2.97
C SER A 449 34.69 15.85 1.96
N VAL A 450 33.54 15.31 2.39
CA VAL A 450 32.74 14.34 1.62
C VAL A 450 31.41 14.92 1.12
N THR A 451 31.02 14.56 -0.11
CA THR A 451 29.75 14.96 -0.71
C THR A 451 28.59 14.06 -0.25
N SER A 452 27.34 14.49 -0.47
CA SER A 452 26.16 13.62 -0.28
C SER A 452 26.16 12.39 -1.21
N ASP A 453 26.88 12.47 -2.33
CA ASP A 453 27.06 11.41 -3.33
C ASP A 453 28.44 10.71 -3.23
N ASP A 454 29.16 10.83 -2.10
CA ASP A 454 30.50 10.21 -1.90
C ASP A 454 30.53 8.70 -2.22
N GLY A 455 29.45 7.97 -1.95
CA GLY A 455 29.32 6.56 -2.34
C GLY A 455 29.27 6.33 -3.85
N LEU A 456 28.59 7.22 -4.61
CA LEU A 456 28.56 7.19 -6.07
C LEU A 456 29.92 7.60 -6.65
N PHE A 457 30.55 8.66 -6.12
CA PHE A 457 31.88 9.08 -6.55
C PHE A 457 32.94 7.99 -6.35
N LYS A 458 32.92 7.30 -5.21
CA LYS A 458 33.76 6.13 -4.97
C LYS A 458 33.46 5.01 -5.96
N GLU A 459 32.19 4.68 -6.21
CA GLU A 459 31.86 3.63 -7.19
C GLU A 459 32.34 3.97 -8.61
N LEU A 460 32.23 5.24 -9.02
CA LEU A 460 32.74 5.73 -10.30
C LEU A 460 34.28 5.68 -10.38
N ALA A 461 34.98 6.15 -9.35
CA ALA A 461 36.45 6.14 -9.31
C ALA A 461 37.01 4.70 -9.31
N LEU A 462 36.39 3.81 -8.52
CA LEU A 462 36.74 2.39 -8.47
C LEU A 462 36.47 1.67 -9.80
N SER A 463 35.44 2.06 -10.56
CA SER A 463 35.13 1.45 -11.86
C SER A 463 36.25 1.64 -12.89
N PHE A 464 36.96 2.76 -12.83
CA PHE A 464 38.16 3.00 -13.64
C PHE A 464 39.37 2.28 -13.02
N SER A 465 39.69 2.58 -11.76
CA SER A 465 40.91 2.09 -11.10
C SER A 465 41.04 0.57 -11.05
N LYS A 466 39.95 -0.14 -10.71
CA LYS A 466 39.94 -1.63 -10.62
C LYS A 466 39.92 -2.33 -11.98
N THR A 467 39.63 -1.59 -13.05
CA THR A 467 39.76 -2.07 -14.44
C THR A 467 41.16 -1.79 -14.99
N HIS A 468 41.89 -0.81 -14.44
CA HIS A 468 43.22 -0.43 -14.90
C HIS A 468 44.29 -1.41 -14.37
N PRO A 469 45.22 -1.93 -15.20
CA PRO A 469 46.18 -2.97 -14.82
C PRO A 469 47.01 -2.71 -13.55
N THR A 470 47.35 -1.45 -13.28
CA THR A 470 48.24 -1.05 -12.17
C THR A 470 47.66 -0.02 -11.19
N MET A 471 46.56 0.67 -11.49
CA MET A 471 46.13 1.82 -10.69
C MET A 471 45.62 1.38 -9.32
N HIS A 472 44.82 0.31 -9.29
CA HIS A 472 44.27 -0.27 -8.06
C HIS A 472 45.30 -0.74 -7.03
N LEU A 473 46.57 -0.92 -7.44
CA LEU A 473 47.69 -1.26 -6.54
C LEU A 473 48.07 -0.09 -5.61
N GLY A 474 47.70 1.15 -5.98
CA GLY A 474 47.81 2.31 -5.10
C GLY A 474 49.21 2.91 -4.93
N HIS A 475 50.20 2.46 -5.71
CA HIS A 475 51.60 2.85 -5.53
C HIS A 475 51.94 4.28 -5.98
N GLY A 476 51.17 4.88 -6.88
CA GLY A 476 51.48 6.19 -7.47
C GLY A 476 52.70 6.15 -8.40
N CYS A 477 53.26 7.32 -8.69
CA CYS A 477 54.27 7.50 -9.75
C CYS A 477 55.71 7.77 -9.30
N ASN A 478 55.92 7.93 -8.00
CA ASN A 478 57.21 7.81 -7.34
C ASN A 478 57.00 6.91 -6.11
N GLU A 479 58.06 6.61 -5.34
CA GLU A 479 57.93 6.04 -3.99
C GLU A 479 57.36 7.08 -3.00
N SER A 480 56.20 7.66 -3.34
CA SER A 480 55.54 8.69 -2.56
C SER A 480 54.97 8.08 -1.28
N SER A 481 55.15 8.77 -0.15
CA SER A 481 54.75 8.30 1.18
C SER A 481 53.23 8.33 1.44
N ALA A 482 52.42 8.44 0.38
CA ALA A 482 50.96 8.53 0.42
C ALA A 482 50.32 7.53 -0.57
N GLY A 483 50.31 6.25 -0.19
CA GLY A 483 49.68 5.20 -1.02
C GLY A 483 48.18 5.40 -1.18
N PHE A 484 47.70 5.44 -2.42
CA PHE A 484 46.30 5.63 -2.77
C PHE A 484 45.52 4.32 -2.63
N THR A 485 44.77 4.14 -1.54
CA THR A 485 44.01 2.89 -1.32
C THR A 485 43.02 2.64 -2.47
N ASP A 486 43.01 1.42 -3.03
CA ASP A 486 42.27 1.06 -4.25
C ASP A 486 42.57 1.96 -5.49
N GLY A 487 43.67 2.73 -5.50
CA GLY A 487 44.02 3.66 -6.58
C GLY A 487 43.12 4.89 -6.70
N ILE A 488 42.37 5.25 -5.65
CA ILE A 488 41.46 6.40 -5.64
C ILE A 488 41.84 7.42 -4.56
N VAL A 489 41.45 8.69 -4.73
CA VAL A 489 41.64 9.72 -3.68
C VAL A 489 40.57 10.81 -3.68
N ASN A 490 40.13 11.23 -2.48
CA ASN A 490 39.30 12.41 -2.29
C ASN A 490 40.15 13.69 -2.47
N GLY A 491 39.60 14.74 -3.10
CA GLY A 491 40.33 15.97 -3.40
C GLY A 491 41.03 16.61 -2.19
N ALA A 492 40.36 16.67 -1.04
CA ALA A 492 40.88 17.27 0.19
C ALA A 492 41.91 16.39 0.92
N GLN A 493 42.10 15.13 0.51
CA GLN A 493 43.08 14.22 1.09
C GLN A 493 44.43 14.21 0.35
N TRP A 494 44.52 14.80 -0.86
CA TRP A 494 45.75 14.75 -1.69
C TRP A 494 46.52 16.07 -1.76
N LYS A 495 45.89 17.12 -2.31
CA LYS A 495 46.51 18.43 -2.59
C LYS A 495 45.44 19.50 -2.42
N GLU A 496 45.66 20.49 -1.55
CA GLU A 496 44.77 21.66 -1.46
C GLU A 496 44.77 22.42 -2.79
N LEU A 497 43.66 22.30 -3.51
CA LEU A 497 43.48 22.84 -4.85
C LEU A 497 42.09 23.49 -4.88
N HIS A 498 42.07 24.81 -4.69
CA HIS A 498 40.83 25.58 -4.75
C HIS A 498 40.31 25.68 -6.19
N TYR A 499 38.99 25.78 -6.35
CA TYR A 499 38.32 26.03 -7.63
C TYR A 499 38.65 25.04 -8.75
N THR A 500 38.53 23.73 -8.45
CA THR A 500 38.67 22.68 -9.47
C THR A 500 37.44 22.56 -10.36
N MET A 501 37.63 22.00 -11.56
CA MET A 501 36.54 21.60 -12.44
C MET A 501 35.56 20.64 -11.74
N GLN A 502 36.07 19.78 -10.85
CA GLN A 502 35.27 18.77 -10.13
C GLN A 502 34.30 19.42 -9.13
N ASP A 503 34.82 20.34 -8.32
CA ASP A 503 34.02 21.10 -7.34
C ASP A 503 33.00 22.00 -8.06
N TYR A 504 33.40 22.63 -9.18
CA TYR A 504 32.51 23.42 -10.02
C TYR A 504 31.36 22.60 -10.60
N ALA A 505 31.66 21.44 -11.21
CA ALA A 505 30.68 20.56 -11.84
C ALA A 505 29.64 20.09 -10.82
N TYR A 506 30.08 19.66 -9.64
CA TYR A 506 29.20 19.16 -8.60
C TYR A 506 28.39 20.30 -7.94
N LEU A 507 29.05 21.35 -7.43
CA LEU A 507 28.36 22.40 -6.66
C LEU A 507 27.53 23.36 -7.52
N THR A 508 27.92 23.63 -8.76
CA THR A 508 27.24 24.61 -9.63
C THR A 508 26.24 23.96 -10.58
N LEU A 509 26.49 22.72 -11.03
CA LEU A 509 25.71 22.06 -12.08
C LEU A 509 25.06 20.73 -11.65
N ASP A 510 25.37 20.20 -10.46
CA ASP A 510 24.92 18.89 -9.97
C ASP A 510 25.37 17.71 -10.88
N ILE A 511 26.54 17.87 -11.52
CA ILE A 511 27.15 16.91 -12.45
C ILE A 511 28.31 16.17 -11.74
N PRO A 512 28.30 14.83 -11.66
CA PRO A 512 29.47 14.05 -11.23
C PRO A 512 30.64 14.20 -12.20
N GLN A 513 31.80 14.67 -11.71
CA GLN A 513 33.01 14.83 -12.51
C GLN A 513 34.26 14.30 -11.79
N LEU A 514 35.03 13.45 -12.47
CA LEU A 514 36.24 12.79 -11.94
C LEU A 514 37.47 13.14 -12.78
N SER A 515 38.62 13.30 -12.12
CA SER A 515 39.91 13.55 -12.78
C SER A 515 40.76 12.30 -12.72
N PHE A 516 41.18 11.77 -13.86
CA PHE A 516 41.99 10.56 -13.96
C PHE A 516 43.42 10.89 -14.33
N PHE A 517 44.35 10.60 -13.42
CA PHE A 517 45.77 10.69 -13.65
C PHE A 517 46.24 9.32 -14.15
N ILE A 518 46.60 9.27 -15.44
CA ILE A 518 46.72 8.01 -16.22
C ILE A 518 48.15 7.66 -16.65
N SER A 519 49.13 8.48 -16.25
CA SER A 519 50.54 8.26 -16.55
C SER A 519 51.41 9.08 -15.61
N CYS A 520 52.58 8.53 -15.26
CA CYS A 520 53.60 9.22 -14.47
C CYS A 520 54.31 10.35 -15.21
N CYS A 521 54.16 10.41 -16.53
CA CYS A 521 54.71 11.48 -17.35
C CYS A 521 53.56 12.29 -17.98
N LYS A 522 53.59 13.62 -17.82
CA LYS A 522 52.67 14.53 -18.52
C LYS A 522 52.88 14.53 -20.04
N TYR A 523 54.15 14.45 -20.47
CA TYR A 523 54.51 14.32 -21.88
C TYR A 523 55.45 13.11 -22.08
N PRO A 524 54.91 11.88 -22.04
CA PRO A 524 55.71 10.66 -22.20
C PRO A 524 56.36 10.60 -23.58
N PRO A 525 57.45 9.84 -23.77
CA PRO A 525 57.98 9.51 -25.09
C PRO A 525 56.90 8.87 -25.98
N ALA A 526 56.92 9.14 -27.28
CA ALA A 526 55.91 8.64 -28.21
C ALA A 526 55.86 7.09 -28.27
N THR A 527 56.95 6.41 -27.90
CA THR A 527 57.04 4.95 -27.76
C THR A 527 56.23 4.36 -26.60
N GLU A 528 55.81 5.17 -25.62
CA GLU A 528 55.02 4.72 -24.48
C GLU A 528 53.51 4.89 -24.68
N LEU A 529 53.08 5.70 -25.64
CA LEU A 529 51.67 6.06 -25.85
C LEU A 529 50.77 4.85 -26.10
N GLU A 530 51.24 3.84 -26.84
CA GLU A 530 50.46 2.62 -27.10
C GLU A 530 50.25 1.79 -25.83
N ASN A 531 51.26 1.70 -24.95
CA ASN A 531 51.13 1.03 -23.66
C ASN A 531 50.16 1.77 -22.73
N ILE A 532 50.20 3.11 -22.75
CA ILE A 532 49.27 3.96 -21.99
C ILE A 532 47.84 3.80 -22.52
N TRP A 533 47.66 3.77 -23.84
CA TRP A 533 46.36 3.52 -24.47
C TRP A 533 45.79 2.15 -24.09
N GLU A 534 46.54 1.06 -24.28
CA GLU A 534 46.06 -0.30 -23.96
C GLU A 534 45.77 -0.50 -22.47
N ALA A 535 46.52 0.17 -21.58
CA ALA A 535 46.24 0.15 -20.14
C ALA A 535 44.94 0.90 -19.75
N ASN A 536 44.52 1.89 -20.55
CA ASN A 536 43.39 2.79 -20.25
C ASN A 536 42.13 2.54 -21.09
N ARG A 537 42.19 1.77 -22.20
CA ARG A 537 41.03 1.50 -23.08
C ARG A 537 39.83 0.91 -22.33
N GLU A 538 40.02 -0.20 -21.61
CA GLU A 538 38.91 -0.83 -20.86
C GLU A 538 38.44 0.02 -19.68
N PRO A 539 39.31 0.65 -18.86
CA PRO A 539 38.89 1.64 -17.85
C PRO A 539 38.03 2.79 -18.39
N LEU A 540 38.37 3.36 -19.54
CA LEU A 540 37.58 4.40 -20.22
C LEU A 540 36.17 3.90 -20.54
N LEU A 541 36.07 2.72 -21.18
CA LEU A 541 34.79 2.14 -21.58
C LEU A 541 33.95 1.71 -20.37
N ALA A 542 34.57 1.19 -19.30
CA ALA A 542 33.89 0.86 -18.05
C ALA A 542 33.31 2.10 -17.34
N PHE A 543 34.10 3.18 -17.24
CA PHE A 543 33.66 4.45 -16.67
C PHE A 543 32.52 5.08 -17.50
N VAL A 544 32.65 5.11 -18.83
CA VAL A 544 31.59 5.57 -19.73
C VAL A 544 30.33 4.71 -19.58
N GLY A 545 30.48 3.39 -19.43
CA GLY A 545 29.36 2.46 -19.20
C GLY A 545 28.56 2.76 -17.93
N LYS A 546 29.20 3.28 -16.87
CA LYS A 546 28.51 3.72 -15.64
C LYS A 546 27.51 4.86 -15.88
N ALA A 547 27.56 5.57 -17.01
CA ALA A 547 26.54 6.55 -17.39
C ALA A 547 25.12 5.95 -17.48
N HIS A 548 25.00 4.63 -17.66
CA HIS A 548 23.72 3.91 -17.66
C HIS A 548 23.22 3.48 -16.27
N GLN A 549 24.02 3.61 -15.22
CA GLN A 549 23.62 3.25 -13.86
C GLN A 549 22.79 4.36 -13.21
N ALA A 550 21.58 4.54 -13.73
CA ALA A 550 20.73 5.69 -13.46
C ALA A 550 19.30 5.31 -13.13
N VAL A 551 18.61 6.18 -12.39
CA VAL A 551 17.15 6.30 -12.51
C VAL A 551 16.84 7.25 -13.67
N GLN A 552 16.02 6.77 -14.62
CA GLN A 552 15.44 7.56 -15.70
C GLN A 552 13.92 7.59 -15.51
N GLY A 553 13.24 8.67 -15.91
CA GLY A 553 11.79 8.69 -15.74
C GLY A 553 11.09 9.90 -16.31
N VAL A 554 9.76 9.92 -16.13
CA VAL A 554 8.91 11.05 -16.53
C VAL A 554 7.82 11.35 -15.50
N LEU A 555 7.56 12.64 -15.26
CA LEU A 555 6.61 13.16 -14.28
C LEU A 555 5.41 13.80 -14.99
N HIS A 556 4.23 13.23 -14.79
CA HIS A 556 3.00 13.61 -15.47
C HIS A 556 1.83 13.86 -14.49
N THR A 557 0.79 14.52 -14.99
CA THR A 557 -0.58 14.42 -14.46
C THR A 557 -1.21 13.07 -14.80
N LEU A 558 -2.41 12.79 -14.29
CA LEU A 558 -3.20 11.61 -14.68
C LEU A 558 -3.53 11.56 -16.18
N ASP A 559 -3.82 12.71 -16.78
CA ASP A 559 -4.10 12.86 -18.22
C ASP A 559 -2.83 13.12 -19.06
N HIS A 560 -1.71 12.56 -18.61
CA HIS A 560 -0.41 12.51 -19.30
C HIS A 560 0.21 13.86 -19.68
N ARG A 561 -0.21 14.98 -19.08
CA ARG A 561 0.44 16.29 -19.30
C ARG A 561 1.78 16.33 -18.54
N PRO A 562 2.85 16.87 -19.14
CA PRO A 562 4.14 17.03 -18.46
C PRO A 562 4.03 18.01 -17.29
N LEU A 563 4.56 17.63 -16.13
CA LEU A 563 4.66 18.51 -14.96
C LEU A 563 5.97 19.32 -15.00
N ASN A 564 5.86 20.61 -14.69
CA ASN A 564 6.99 21.54 -14.55
C ASN A 564 7.17 21.92 -13.07
N SER A 565 8.37 22.40 -12.71
CA SER A 565 8.70 22.86 -11.36
C SER A 565 8.47 21.80 -10.27
N THR A 566 8.90 20.56 -10.55
CA THR A 566 8.75 19.43 -9.65
C THR A 566 9.95 19.27 -8.71
N THR A 567 9.73 18.69 -7.53
CA THR A 567 10.79 18.29 -6.59
C THR A 567 10.80 16.77 -6.50
N VAL A 568 11.94 16.14 -6.79
CA VAL A 568 12.14 14.69 -6.64
C VAL A 568 13.11 14.44 -5.49
N ILE A 569 12.67 13.66 -4.50
CA ILE A 569 13.43 13.33 -3.29
C ILE A 569 13.81 11.86 -3.33
N ILE A 570 15.09 11.56 -3.47
CA ILE A 570 15.65 10.20 -3.50
C ILE A 570 16.20 9.86 -2.11
N LYS A 571 15.75 8.74 -1.53
CA LYS A 571 16.17 8.25 -0.21
C LYS A 571 16.66 6.81 -0.33
N GLY A 572 17.95 6.57 -0.13
CA GLY A 572 18.54 5.21 -0.15
C GLY A 572 19.79 5.02 0.73
N SER A 573 20.51 6.08 1.07
CA SER A 573 21.67 6.03 1.98
C SER A 573 21.61 7.16 3.02
N LYS A 574 22.77 7.60 3.57
CA LYS A 574 22.88 8.48 4.75
C LYS A 574 22.19 9.86 4.60
N SER A 575 22.01 10.33 3.36
CA SER A 575 21.38 11.62 3.04
C SER A 575 20.27 11.46 1.99
N ALA A 576 19.35 12.41 1.93
CA ALA A 576 18.31 12.46 0.91
C ALA A 576 18.71 13.46 -0.19
N ILE A 577 18.76 13.00 -1.45
CA ILE A 577 19.05 13.85 -2.61
C ILE A 577 17.76 14.57 -3.00
N VAL A 578 17.80 15.88 -3.22
CA VAL A 578 16.62 16.70 -3.54
C VAL A 578 16.83 17.42 -4.87
N LEU A 579 16.32 16.83 -5.94
CA LEU A 579 16.38 17.38 -7.29
C LEU A 579 15.22 18.36 -7.52
N LYS A 580 15.51 19.57 -8.01
CA LYS A 580 14.51 20.52 -8.51
C LYS A 580 14.50 20.48 -10.03
N GLN A 581 13.38 20.15 -10.65
CA GLN A 581 13.31 19.87 -12.09
C GLN A 581 12.38 20.82 -12.82
N ASN A 582 12.94 21.55 -13.80
CA ASN A 582 12.22 22.42 -14.71
C ASN A 582 11.84 21.65 -15.98
N GLY A 583 10.94 20.68 -15.83
CA GLY A 583 10.45 19.83 -16.91
C GLY A 583 10.14 18.43 -16.43
N ALA A 584 9.41 17.68 -17.25
CA ALA A 584 8.90 16.37 -16.86
C ALA A 584 9.93 15.23 -16.87
N ASN A 585 11.08 15.37 -17.54
CA ASN A 585 12.06 14.27 -17.65
C ASN A 585 12.97 14.21 -16.41
N LEU A 586 13.10 13.02 -15.82
CA LEU A 586 14.03 12.70 -14.74
C LEU A 586 15.22 11.89 -15.28
N TYR A 587 16.44 12.28 -14.90
CA TYR A 587 17.64 11.47 -15.00
C TYR A 587 18.53 11.74 -13.78
N ARG A 588 19.04 10.69 -13.11
CA ARG A 588 20.07 10.81 -12.06
C ARG A 588 20.87 9.52 -11.95
N LEU A 589 22.20 9.61 -11.99
CA LEU A 589 23.10 8.51 -11.62
C LEU A 589 22.94 8.17 -10.14
N LEU A 590 23.00 6.88 -9.82
CA LEU A 590 22.91 6.36 -8.46
C LEU A 590 23.89 5.18 -8.30
N SER A 591 24.46 5.01 -7.11
CA SER A 591 25.19 3.78 -6.78
C SER A 591 24.24 2.57 -6.80
N LYS A 592 24.76 1.35 -6.91
CA LYS A 592 23.89 0.16 -6.85
C LYS A 592 23.22 0.03 -5.47
N GLY A 593 21.92 -0.29 -5.44
CA GLY A 593 21.15 -0.33 -4.19
C GLY A 593 19.64 -0.15 -4.35
N LYS A 594 18.93 -0.05 -3.21
CA LYS A 594 17.48 0.19 -3.15
C LYS A 594 17.17 1.62 -2.70
N TYR A 595 16.24 2.27 -3.39
CA TYR A 595 15.89 3.67 -3.21
C TYR A 595 14.38 3.86 -3.13
N LYS A 596 13.90 4.67 -2.19
CA LYS A 596 12.54 5.23 -2.21
C LYS A 596 12.60 6.63 -2.84
N ILE A 597 11.90 6.82 -3.94
CA ILE A 597 11.91 8.06 -4.73
C ILE A 597 10.53 8.69 -4.66
N THR A 598 10.43 9.88 -4.06
CA THR A 598 9.20 10.65 -3.90
C THR A 598 9.18 11.83 -4.86
N ALA A 599 8.22 11.86 -5.78
CA ALA A 599 7.93 13.03 -6.61
C ALA A 599 6.89 13.93 -5.94
N HIS A 600 7.10 15.25 -5.99
CA HIS A 600 6.21 16.28 -5.44
C HIS A 600 6.07 17.45 -6.42
N ALA A 601 4.85 18.00 -6.56
CA ALA A 601 4.59 19.22 -7.32
C ALA A 601 3.59 20.11 -6.57
N LEU A 602 3.71 21.43 -6.70
CA LEU A 602 2.81 22.37 -6.04
C LEU A 602 1.38 22.23 -6.58
N GLY A 603 0.40 22.07 -5.70
CA GLY A 603 -0.99 21.79 -6.07
C GLY A 603 -1.32 20.30 -6.26
N TYR A 604 -0.33 19.40 -6.18
CA TYR A 604 -0.50 17.97 -6.38
C TYR A 604 -0.18 17.14 -5.13
N SER A 605 -0.71 15.92 -5.10
CA SER A 605 -0.30 14.85 -4.19
C SER A 605 1.10 14.31 -4.54
N SER A 606 1.87 13.95 -3.53
CA SER A 606 3.21 13.37 -3.70
C SER A 606 3.14 11.86 -3.90
N VAL A 607 3.81 11.33 -4.92
CA VAL A 607 3.85 9.89 -5.23
C VAL A 607 5.23 9.33 -4.89
N THR A 608 5.29 8.26 -4.11
CA THR A 608 6.54 7.55 -3.79
C THR A 608 6.59 6.20 -4.51
N LYS A 609 7.74 5.85 -5.07
CA LYS A 609 8.03 4.54 -5.65
C LYS A 609 9.32 3.95 -5.08
N GLU A 610 9.37 2.64 -4.97
CA GLU A 610 10.59 1.90 -4.61
C GLU A 610 11.27 1.39 -5.87
N VAL A 611 12.58 1.55 -5.95
CA VAL A 611 13.39 1.28 -7.14
C VAL A 611 14.67 0.56 -6.71
N THR A 612 15.08 -0.45 -7.45
CA THR A 612 16.40 -1.10 -7.29
C THR A 612 17.27 -0.72 -8.47
N ILE A 613 18.46 -0.18 -8.21
CA ILE A 613 19.48 0.14 -9.20
C ILE A 613 20.50 -0.99 -9.20
N ASN A 614 20.66 -1.63 -10.36
CA ASN A 614 21.60 -2.72 -10.58
C ASN A 614 22.85 -2.19 -11.30
N ASP A 615 23.97 -2.93 -11.18
CA ASP A 615 25.25 -2.53 -11.76
C ASP A 615 25.15 -2.31 -13.28
N GLY A 616 25.54 -1.13 -13.76
CA GLY A 616 25.51 -0.76 -15.19
C GLY A 616 24.12 -0.68 -15.85
N LEU A 617 23.03 -0.78 -15.10
CA LEU A 617 21.66 -0.83 -15.64
C LEU A 617 20.80 0.35 -15.19
N LYS A 618 19.99 0.87 -16.12
CA LYS A 618 19.02 1.94 -15.85
C LYS A 618 17.69 1.39 -15.35
N ALA A 619 17.04 2.13 -14.45
CA ALA A 619 15.67 1.87 -14.01
C ALA A 619 14.74 2.98 -14.51
N ASP A 620 13.79 2.63 -15.39
CA ASP A 620 12.78 3.54 -15.92
C ASP A 620 11.55 3.62 -15.00
N ILE A 621 11.15 4.84 -14.59
CA ILE A 621 9.99 5.08 -13.73
C ILE A 621 9.08 6.20 -14.23
N MET A 622 7.76 6.02 -14.07
CA MET A 622 6.76 7.07 -14.32
C MET A 622 6.10 7.50 -13.02
N PHE A 623 5.93 8.80 -12.81
CA PHE A 623 5.15 9.37 -11.72
C PHE A 623 3.91 10.06 -12.28
N ASN A 624 2.72 9.61 -11.88
CA ASN A 624 1.44 10.20 -12.25
C ASN A 624 0.85 10.88 -11.01
N LEU A 625 1.10 12.18 -10.82
CA LEU A 625 0.63 12.91 -9.64
C LEU A 625 -0.84 13.33 -9.81
N HIS A 626 -1.60 13.41 -8.73
CA HIS A 626 -3.02 13.78 -8.76
C HIS A 626 -3.19 15.17 -8.16
N GLU A 627 -4.00 16.06 -8.78
CA GLU A 627 -4.34 17.36 -8.18
C GLU A 627 -4.90 17.15 -6.76
N LYS A 628 -4.57 18.05 -5.83
CA LYS A 628 -5.18 18.04 -4.50
C LYS A 628 -6.67 18.42 -4.62
N PRO A 629 -7.57 17.81 -3.84
CA PRO A 629 -8.97 18.23 -3.80
C PRO A 629 -9.11 19.72 -3.47
N ARG A 630 -10.08 20.39 -4.09
CA ARG A 630 -10.41 21.79 -3.79
C ARG A 630 -11.51 21.80 -2.73
N PHE A 631 -11.21 22.42 -1.59
CA PHE A 631 -12.12 22.54 -0.46
C PHE A 631 -12.96 23.81 -0.63
N THR A 632 -14.13 23.66 -1.26
CA THR A 632 -15.05 24.75 -1.61
C THR A 632 -16.51 24.28 -1.50
N HIS A 633 -17.42 25.19 -1.15
CA HIS A 633 -18.85 24.89 -1.07
C HIS A 633 -19.52 24.85 -2.46
N HIS A 634 -20.17 23.73 -2.80
CA HIS A 634 -20.77 23.50 -4.11
C HIS A 634 -22.29 23.81 -4.14
N LYS A 635 -22.66 25.02 -4.59
CA LYS A 635 -24.05 25.37 -5.00
C LYS A 635 -24.52 24.53 -6.20
N TYR A 636 -25.83 24.35 -6.38
CA TYR A 636 -26.43 23.29 -7.23
C TYR A 636 -25.75 23.11 -8.60
N ALA A 637 -25.59 24.19 -9.37
CA ALA A 637 -24.98 24.13 -10.71
C ALA A 637 -23.50 23.70 -10.68
N ALA A 638 -22.74 24.09 -9.64
CA ALA A 638 -21.36 23.67 -9.46
C ALA A 638 -21.27 22.21 -8.99
N MET A 639 -22.21 21.75 -8.16
CA MET A 639 -22.34 20.35 -7.75
C MET A 639 -22.68 19.45 -8.94
N GLU A 640 -23.66 19.84 -9.76
CA GLU A 640 -24.04 19.07 -10.96
C GLU A 640 -22.86 19.00 -11.95
N ALA A 641 -22.16 20.11 -12.19
CA ALA A 641 -20.97 20.14 -13.03
C ALA A 641 -19.86 19.23 -12.48
N PHE A 642 -19.60 19.23 -11.16
CA PHE A 642 -18.64 18.37 -10.50
C PHE A 642 -18.99 16.88 -10.64
N LEU A 643 -20.25 16.50 -10.41
CA LEU A 643 -20.71 15.12 -10.52
C LEU A 643 -20.59 14.61 -11.97
N ARG A 644 -20.96 15.45 -12.96
CA ARG A 644 -20.80 15.12 -14.38
C ARG A 644 -19.33 15.00 -14.79
N ASP A 645 -18.46 15.89 -14.32
CA ASP A 645 -17.00 15.85 -14.53
C ASP A 645 -16.39 14.56 -13.97
N VAL A 646 -16.65 14.21 -12.71
CA VAL A 646 -16.14 12.98 -12.09
C VAL A 646 -16.64 11.74 -12.83
N SER A 647 -17.92 11.69 -13.19
CA SER A 647 -18.44 10.53 -13.94
C SER A 647 -17.83 10.42 -15.34
N SER A 648 -17.55 11.54 -16.02
CA SER A 648 -16.85 11.53 -17.31
C SER A 648 -15.39 11.05 -17.23
N LYS A 649 -14.75 11.17 -16.06
CA LYS A 649 -13.37 10.74 -15.78
C LYS A 649 -13.28 9.26 -15.40
N CYS A 650 -14.33 8.71 -14.80
CA CYS A 650 -14.41 7.32 -14.35
C CYS A 650 -15.66 6.57 -14.91
N PRO A 651 -15.92 6.61 -16.23
CA PRO A 651 -17.17 6.09 -16.80
C PRO A 651 -17.30 4.56 -16.72
N SER A 652 -16.19 3.84 -16.52
CA SER A 652 -16.18 2.38 -16.34
C SER A 652 -16.62 1.94 -14.94
N ILE A 653 -16.61 2.84 -13.95
CA ILE A 653 -16.92 2.50 -12.55
C ILE A 653 -17.90 3.48 -11.89
N THR A 654 -18.55 4.36 -12.66
CA THR A 654 -19.50 5.35 -12.13
C THR A 654 -20.75 5.47 -12.98
N ARG A 655 -21.87 5.80 -12.32
CA ARG A 655 -23.13 6.09 -12.98
C ARG A 655 -23.90 7.17 -12.23
N LEU A 656 -23.93 8.37 -12.81
CA LEU A 656 -24.73 9.49 -12.31
C LEU A 656 -26.19 9.36 -12.75
N TYR A 657 -27.14 9.43 -11.81
CA TYR A 657 -28.57 9.49 -12.12
C TYR A 657 -29.35 10.37 -11.12
N SER A 658 -30.58 10.76 -11.49
CA SER A 658 -31.53 11.46 -10.61
C SER A 658 -32.59 10.49 -10.07
N ILE A 659 -32.98 10.60 -8.80
CA ILE A 659 -34.10 9.82 -8.22
C ILE A 659 -35.47 10.52 -8.35
N GLY A 660 -35.48 11.78 -8.78
CA GLY A 660 -36.63 12.66 -8.75
C GLY A 660 -36.19 14.11 -8.59
N GLN A 661 -37.15 15.01 -8.48
CA GLN A 661 -36.88 16.45 -8.37
C GLN A 661 -37.43 17.01 -7.06
N THR A 662 -36.78 18.06 -6.56
CA THR A 662 -37.25 18.86 -5.43
C THR A 662 -38.50 19.67 -5.78
N VAL A 663 -39.12 20.30 -4.77
CA VAL A 663 -40.25 21.23 -4.95
C VAL A 663 -39.95 22.38 -5.92
N GLN A 664 -38.70 22.85 -6.02
CA GLN A 664 -38.23 23.85 -7.00
C GLN A 664 -37.60 23.23 -8.27
N TYR A 665 -37.93 21.97 -8.59
CA TYR A 665 -37.52 21.27 -9.82
C TYR A 665 -36.00 21.05 -9.99
N ARG A 666 -35.23 20.97 -8.91
CA ARG A 666 -33.80 20.57 -8.96
C ARG A 666 -33.68 19.05 -8.93
N ASP A 667 -32.83 18.48 -9.76
CA ASP A 667 -32.61 17.02 -9.78
C ASP A 667 -31.87 16.52 -8.54
N ILE A 668 -32.40 15.48 -7.91
CA ILE A 668 -31.84 14.86 -6.71
C ILE A 668 -30.83 13.80 -7.16
N TRP A 669 -29.59 14.25 -7.34
CA TRP A 669 -28.50 13.46 -7.90
C TRP A 669 -27.95 12.39 -6.95
N VAL A 670 -27.73 11.19 -7.49
CA VAL A 670 -27.02 10.08 -6.86
C VAL A 670 -25.88 9.63 -7.78
N MET A 671 -24.69 9.48 -7.20
CA MET A 671 -23.55 8.84 -7.86
C MET A 671 -23.49 7.38 -7.42
N GLU A 672 -23.67 6.46 -8.35
CA GLU A 672 -23.40 5.04 -8.16
C GLU A 672 -21.94 4.73 -8.52
N ILE A 673 -21.27 3.91 -7.71
CA ILE A 673 -19.87 3.49 -7.86
C ILE A 673 -19.76 1.99 -7.55
N SER A 674 -19.30 1.22 -8.53
CA SER A 674 -19.10 -0.25 -8.55
C SER A 674 -18.23 -0.56 -9.79
N ASP A 675 -17.62 -1.73 -9.92
CA ASP A 675 -16.97 -2.14 -11.18
C ASP A 675 -17.95 -2.58 -12.29
N ASN A 676 -19.24 -2.81 -11.98
CA ASN A 676 -20.30 -3.08 -12.96
C ASN A 676 -21.49 -2.08 -12.85
N PRO A 677 -21.25 -0.77 -13.03
CA PRO A 677 -22.23 0.28 -12.74
C PRO A 677 -23.47 0.20 -13.66
N GLY A 678 -24.64 0.14 -13.02
CA GLY A 678 -25.97 0.01 -13.63
C GLY A 678 -26.69 -1.30 -13.32
N VAL A 679 -25.93 -2.37 -13.03
CA VAL A 679 -26.43 -3.72 -12.76
C VAL A 679 -26.30 -4.04 -11.26
N HIS A 680 -27.18 -4.90 -10.75
CA HIS A 680 -27.03 -5.50 -9.41
C HIS A 680 -26.42 -6.88 -9.59
N GLU A 681 -25.30 -7.18 -8.93
CA GLU A 681 -24.67 -8.50 -8.99
C GLU A 681 -25.10 -9.37 -7.81
N ALA A 682 -25.61 -10.57 -8.09
CA ALA A 682 -26.24 -11.41 -7.07
C ALA A 682 -25.23 -11.85 -6.00
N GLY A 683 -25.44 -11.43 -4.75
CA GLY A 683 -24.51 -11.65 -3.64
C GLY A 683 -23.39 -10.61 -3.50
N GLU A 684 -23.44 -9.51 -4.25
CA GLU A 684 -22.84 -8.20 -3.92
C GLU A 684 -23.78 -7.44 -2.95
N PRO A 685 -23.27 -6.62 -2.00
CA PRO A 685 -24.12 -5.77 -1.17
C PRO A 685 -24.31 -4.37 -1.76
N GLU A 686 -25.56 -3.92 -1.77
CA GLU A 686 -25.92 -2.51 -2.04
C GLU A 686 -25.75 -1.67 -0.76
N PHE A 687 -25.03 -0.56 -0.87
CA PHE A 687 -24.76 0.39 0.23
C PHE A 687 -25.21 1.81 -0.14
N SER A 688 -25.71 2.60 0.82
CA SER A 688 -26.06 4.02 0.59
C SER A 688 -25.47 5.03 1.58
N TYR A 689 -25.03 6.18 1.07
CA TYR A 689 -24.79 7.39 1.85
C TYR A 689 -25.77 8.49 1.43
N VAL A 690 -26.40 9.17 2.40
CA VAL A 690 -27.38 10.25 2.16
C VAL A 690 -27.04 11.50 2.97
N GLY A 691 -26.48 12.51 2.31
CA GLY A 691 -26.23 13.81 2.94
C GLY A 691 -27.43 14.77 2.86
N GLY A 692 -27.38 15.83 3.68
CA GLY A 692 -28.20 17.02 3.49
C GLY A 692 -29.72 16.78 3.50
N LEU A 693 -30.23 15.95 4.42
CA LEU A 693 -31.68 15.89 4.72
C LEU A 693 -32.18 17.26 5.18
N HIS A 694 -31.36 17.95 5.97
CA HIS A 694 -31.49 19.35 6.29
C HIS A 694 -30.56 20.16 5.37
N GLY A 695 -31.09 21.12 4.63
CA GLY A 695 -30.31 21.80 3.60
C GLY A 695 -29.15 22.63 4.16
N ASN A 696 -29.23 23.12 5.40
CA ASN A 696 -28.17 23.89 6.04
C ASN A 696 -27.13 23.05 6.80
N GLU A 697 -27.21 21.72 6.76
CA GLU A 697 -26.25 20.81 7.42
C GLU A 697 -25.25 20.26 6.38
N VAL A 698 -24.26 21.09 6.05
CA VAL A 698 -23.54 21.06 4.77
C VAL A 698 -22.33 20.13 4.76
N VAL A 699 -21.72 19.87 5.92
CA VAL A 699 -20.48 19.06 6.04
C VAL A 699 -20.66 17.71 5.33
N GLY A 700 -21.76 16.99 5.59
CA GLY A 700 -22.02 15.69 4.96
C GLY A 700 -22.04 15.74 3.43
N LYS A 701 -22.64 16.77 2.83
CA LYS A 701 -22.68 16.92 1.37
C LYS A 701 -21.28 17.08 0.79
N GLU A 702 -20.47 17.98 1.34
CA GLU A 702 -19.11 18.23 0.83
C GLU A 702 -18.19 17.02 1.06
N MET A 703 -18.32 16.33 2.20
CA MET A 703 -17.56 15.09 2.46
C MET A 703 -17.93 13.98 1.47
N LEU A 704 -19.19 13.86 1.06
CA LEU A 704 -19.61 12.89 0.05
C LEU A 704 -19.14 13.25 -1.37
N LEU A 705 -19.08 14.54 -1.73
CA LEU A 705 -18.48 14.97 -3.00
C LEU A 705 -16.98 14.64 -3.04
N LEU A 706 -16.26 14.88 -1.94
CA LEU A 706 -14.86 14.50 -1.79
C LEU A 706 -14.66 12.97 -1.82
N MET A 707 -15.57 12.19 -1.22
CA MET A 707 -15.56 10.72 -1.27
C MET A 707 -15.76 10.19 -2.70
N ILE A 708 -16.73 10.74 -3.44
CA ILE A 708 -16.97 10.42 -4.86
C ILE A 708 -15.70 10.65 -5.70
N GLN A 709 -15.04 11.81 -5.52
CA GLN A 709 -13.78 12.10 -6.21
C GLN A 709 -12.65 11.16 -5.76
N HIS A 710 -12.53 10.84 -4.46
CA HIS A 710 -11.47 9.99 -3.96
C HIS A 710 -11.61 8.54 -4.44
N LEU A 711 -12.82 7.98 -4.47
CA LEU A 711 -13.11 6.67 -5.03
C LEU A 711 -12.69 6.60 -6.51
N CYS A 712 -13.22 7.49 -7.34
CA CYS A 712 -12.88 7.56 -8.77
C CYS A 712 -11.36 7.72 -9.01
N LEU A 713 -10.72 8.70 -8.37
CA LEU A 713 -9.30 9.00 -8.66
C LEU A 713 -8.32 7.99 -8.05
N SER A 714 -8.71 7.21 -7.03
CA SER A 714 -7.81 6.23 -6.37
C SER A 714 -8.05 4.79 -6.81
N TYR A 715 -9.14 4.51 -7.53
CA TYR A 715 -9.39 3.21 -8.15
C TYR A 715 -8.22 2.76 -9.05
N GLY A 716 -7.85 1.48 -8.93
CA GLY A 716 -6.70 0.88 -9.62
C GLY A 716 -5.33 1.38 -9.14
N LYS A 717 -5.26 2.04 -7.98
CA LYS A 717 -4.03 2.63 -7.40
C LYS A 717 -3.92 2.44 -5.90
N ASP A 718 -5.04 2.45 -5.21
CA ASP A 718 -5.18 2.16 -3.78
C ASP A 718 -5.93 0.83 -3.61
N ASP A 719 -5.32 -0.12 -2.91
CA ASP A 719 -5.84 -1.50 -2.78
C ASP A 719 -7.13 -1.58 -1.94
N LEU A 720 -7.34 -0.62 -1.03
CA LEU A 720 -8.52 -0.55 -0.17
C LEU A 720 -9.71 0.02 -0.95
N VAL A 721 -9.50 1.12 -1.69
CA VAL A 721 -10.51 1.69 -2.59
C VAL A 721 -10.87 0.71 -3.71
N THR A 722 -9.87 0.09 -4.34
CA THR A 722 -10.11 -0.87 -5.44
C THR A 722 -10.89 -2.09 -4.94
N ARG A 723 -10.52 -2.64 -3.77
CA ARG A 723 -11.28 -3.72 -3.15
C ARG A 723 -12.72 -3.30 -2.82
N LEU A 724 -12.92 -2.11 -2.27
CA LEU A 724 -14.25 -1.64 -1.86
C LEU A 724 -15.20 -1.52 -3.07
N VAL A 725 -14.71 -0.98 -4.19
CA VAL A 725 -15.47 -0.81 -5.44
C VAL A 725 -15.73 -2.15 -6.15
N ASN A 726 -14.78 -3.09 -6.13
CA ASN A 726 -14.91 -4.44 -6.72
C ASN A 726 -15.73 -5.43 -5.86
N THR A 727 -16.31 -4.99 -4.75
CA THR A 727 -17.11 -5.87 -3.87
C THR A 727 -18.36 -5.19 -3.33
N THR A 728 -18.65 -3.95 -3.70
CA THR A 728 -19.72 -3.17 -3.07
C THR A 728 -20.32 -2.20 -4.06
N ARG A 729 -21.64 -2.21 -4.18
CA ARG A 729 -22.35 -1.23 -4.99
C ARG A 729 -22.71 -0.03 -4.15
N ILE A 730 -21.89 1.02 -4.28
CA ILE A 730 -21.93 2.21 -3.43
C ILE A 730 -22.79 3.28 -4.10
N HIS A 731 -23.92 3.63 -3.49
CA HIS A 731 -24.76 4.74 -3.95
C HIS A 731 -24.64 5.95 -3.03
N ILE A 732 -24.10 7.06 -3.55
CA ILE A 732 -23.85 8.28 -2.79
C ILE A 732 -24.77 9.39 -3.26
N MET A 733 -25.68 9.84 -2.40
CA MET A 733 -26.50 11.05 -2.57
C MET A 733 -25.90 12.19 -1.74
N PRO A 734 -25.27 13.21 -2.35
CA PRO A 734 -24.64 14.28 -1.57
C PRO A 734 -25.65 15.13 -0.77
N VAL A 735 -26.81 15.43 -1.34
CA VAL A 735 -27.83 16.28 -0.71
C VAL A 735 -29.23 15.92 -1.20
N LEU A 736 -30.13 15.58 -0.27
CA LEU A 736 -31.54 15.38 -0.54
C LEU A 736 -32.29 16.72 -0.63
N ASN A 737 -32.05 17.64 0.31
CA ASN A 737 -32.71 18.94 0.40
C ASN A 737 -31.90 20.06 -0.28
N LEU A 738 -31.84 20.02 -1.61
CA LEU A 738 -31.16 21.04 -2.41
C LEU A 738 -31.78 22.43 -2.26
N ASP A 739 -33.11 22.51 -2.10
CA ASP A 739 -33.83 23.78 -2.01
C ASP A 739 -33.50 24.52 -0.70
N GLY A 740 -33.43 23.79 0.42
CA GLY A 740 -32.94 24.32 1.69
C GLY A 740 -31.48 24.75 1.62
N TYR A 741 -30.62 23.97 0.96
CA TYR A 741 -29.20 24.31 0.82
C TYR A 741 -28.95 25.57 -0.02
N GLU A 742 -29.77 25.82 -1.04
CA GLU A 742 -29.69 27.08 -1.80
C GLU A 742 -30.03 28.30 -0.93
N LEU A 743 -30.99 28.17 0.00
CA LEU A 743 -31.35 29.21 0.99
C LEU A 743 -30.36 29.35 2.15
N ALA A 744 -29.63 28.28 2.49
CA ALA A 744 -28.64 28.25 3.56
C ALA A 744 -27.42 29.17 3.27
N SER A 745 -26.69 29.55 4.32
CA SER A 745 -25.63 30.57 4.25
C SER A 745 -24.37 30.18 5.01
N GLU A 746 -23.20 30.47 4.42
CA GLU A 746 -21.89 30.11 4.97
C GLU A 746 -21.59 30.85 6.28
N GLY A 747 -21.01 30.12 7.25
CA GLY A 747 -20.78 30.60 8.62
C GLY A 747 -21.99 30.45 9.56
N ASP A 748 -23.16 30.01 9.06
CA ASP A 748 -24.34 29.76 9.90
C ASP A 748 -24.23 28.40 10.61
N CYS A 749 -23.62 28.43 11.79
CA CYS A 749 -23.41 27.22 12.59
C CYS A 749 -24.68 26.70 13.29
N SER A 750 -25.74 27.49 13.47
CA SER A 750 -26.78 27.17 14.47
C SER A 750 -28.23 27.41 14.03
N SER A 751 -28.51 28.28 13.07
CA SER A 751 -29.90 28.63 12.72
C SER A 751 -30.65 27.49 12.01
N ASN A 752 -31.94 27.71 11.73
CA ASN A 752 -32.76 26.81 10.92
C ASN A 752 -33.01 27.35 9.50
N LYS A 753 -32.37 28.45 9.09
CA LYS A 753 -32.47 29.01 7.73
C LYS A 753 -31.93 27.99 6.72
N GLY A 754 -32.81 27.48 5.87
CA GLY A 754 -32.47 26.41 4.91
C GLY A 754 -32.45 25.00 5.50
N ARG A 755 -32.90 24.79 6.75
CA ARG A 755 -33.08 23.45 7.33
C ARG A 755 -34.15 22.67 6.55
N ASN A 756 -35.32 23.27 6.42
CA ASN A 756 -36.51 22.68 5.81
C ASN A 756 -36.48 22.74 4.27
N ASN A 757 -37.41 22.07 3.58
CA ASN A 757 -37.53 22.14 2.12
C ASN A 757 -38.21 23.47 1.67
N ALA A 758 -38.45 23.65 0.37
CA ALA A 758 -39.06 24.87 -0.16
C ALA A 758 -40.51 25.16 0.29
N ARG A 759 -41.19 24.22 0.97
CA ARG A 759 -42.50 24.43 1.61
C ARG A 759 -42.42 24.63 3.13
N ASP A 760 -41.21 24.83 3.66
CA ASP A 760 -40.91 24.91 5.09
C ASP A 760 -41.27 23.62 5.86
N VAL A 761 -41.17 22.46 5.19
CA VAL A 761 -41.36 21.13 5.80
C VAL A 761 -40.00 20.52 6.17
N ASP A 762 -39.89 20.04 7.42
CA ASP A 762 -38.75 19.21 7.85
C ASP A 762 -38.89 17.79 7.27
N ILE A 763 -38.01 17.46 6.31
CA ILE A 763 -38.03 16.17 5.61
C ILE A 763 -37.81 15.01 6.59
N ASN A 764 -36.97 15.18 7.62
CA ASN A 764 -36.72 14.15 8.64
C ASN A 764 -37.81 14.10 9.73
N SER A 765 -38.98 14.70 9.47
CA SER A 765 -40.23 14.46 10.21
C SER A 765 -41.41 14.14 9.27
N ASN A 766 -41.16 14.01 7.95
CA ASN A 766 -42.19 13.86 6.93
C ASN A 766 -42.47 12.40 6.50
N PHE A 767 -41.64 11.43 6.91
CA PHE A 767 -41.87 10.01 6.63
C PHE A 767 -43.02 9.44 7.47
N PRO A 768 -43.62 8.30 7.06
CA PRO A 768 -44.42 7.46 7.94
C PRO A 768 -43.59 7.06 9.17
N GLY A 769 -44.17 7.12 10.37
CA GLY A 769 -43.46 6.86 11.63
C GLY A 769 -44.16 5.81 12.49
N LEU A 770 -43.38 5.02 13.23
CA LEU A 770 -43.80 3.86 14.05
C LEU A 770 -45.15 4.00 14.77
N TYR A 771 -45.41 5.17 15.36
CA TYR A 771 -46.56 5.42 16.23
C TYR A 771 -47.46 6.56 15.71
N ASP A 772 -47.25 7.05 14.49
CA ASP A 772 -48.03 8.15 13.92
C ASP A 772 -49.12 7.63 12.97
N THR A 773 -50.34 7.51 13.49
CA THR A 773 -51.52 7.05 12.73
C THR A 773 -52.09 8.11 11.78
N ARG A 774 -51.53 9.33 11.77
CA ARG A 774 -52.02 10.44 10.93
C ARG A 774 -51.47 10.32 9.51
N ARG A 775 -52.38 10.35 8.53
CA ARG A 775 -52.02 10.40 7.10
C ARG A 775 -51.39 11.74 6.72
N LYS A 776 -50.06 11.84 6.86
CA LYS A 776 -49.26 12.99 6.39
C LYS A 776 -49.36 13.14 4.87
N MET A 777 -49.21 14.37 4.38
CA MET A 777 -48.86 14.63 2.98
C MET A 777 -47.34 14.57 2.85
N HIS A 778 -46.84 13.70 1.97
CA HIS A 778 -45.40 13.53 1.76
C HIS A 778 -44.89 14.51 0.70
N GLU A 779 -43.74 15.12 0.95
CA GLU A 779 -43.09 16.09 0.06
C GLU A 779 -42.37 15.41 -1.12
N ALA A 780 -41.94 16.21 -2.11
CA ALA A 780 -41.36 15.69 -3.35
C ALA A 780 -40.09 14.86 -3.07
N GLU A 781 -39.23 15.39 -2.19
CA GLU A 781 -37.98 14.79 -1.74
C GLU A 781 -38.24 13.46 -0.99
N THR A 782 -39.19 13.47 -0.04
CA THR A 782 -39.60 12.29 0.72
C THR A 782 -40.15 11.19 -0.19
N ASN A 783 -41.00 11.54 -1.18
CA ASN A 783 -41.55 10.58 -2.13
C ASN A 783 -40.48 10.00 -3.07
N ALA A 784 -39.47 10.78 -3.44
CA ALA A 784 -38.33 10.29 -4.23
C ALA A 784 -37.48 9.32 -3.39
N MET A 785 -37.17 9.67 -2.14
CA MET A 785 -36.40 8.84 -1.21
C MET A 785 -37.08 7.50 -0.93
N MET A 786 -38.38 7.50 -0.59
CA MET A 786 -39.15 6.27 -0.34
C MET A 786 -39.16 5.33 -1.55
N LYS A 787 -39.30 5.87 -2.77
CA LYS A 787 -39.24 5.08 -4.01
C LYS A 787 -37.83 4.55 -4.32
N TRP A 788 -36.80 5.31 -3.96
CA TRP A 788 -35.41 4.93 -4.24
C TRP A 788 -34.91 3.83 -3.30
N ILE A 789 -35.17 3.94 -1.99
CA ILE A 789 -34.74 2.91 -1.03
C ILE A 789 -35.45 1.56 -1.26
N GLN A 790 -36.68 1.57 -1.81
CA GLN A 790 -37.41 0.37 -2.22
C GLN A 790 -36.97 -0.21 -3.59
N LYS A 791 -36.12 0.50 -4.36
CA LYS A 791 -35.76 0.12 -5.74
C LYS A 791 -34.59 -0.87 -5.80
N TYR A 792 -33.65 -0.77 -4.87
CA TYR A 792 -32.42 -1.57 -4.80
C TYR A 792 -32.38 -2.31 -3.45
N PRO A 793 -31.80 -3.52 -3.36
CA PRO A 793 -31.74 -4.29 -2.12
C PRO A 793 -30.68 -3.77 -1.13
N PHE A 794 -30.82 -2.50 -0.69
CA PHE A 794 -29.92 -1.86 0.27
C PHE A 794 -29.81 -2.66 1.58
N VAL A 795 -28.56 -2.82 2.03
CA VAL A 795 -28.19 -3.61 3.22
C VAL A 795 -27.77 -2.71 4.38
N LEU A 796 -26.98 -1.67 4.07
CA LEU A 796 -26.48 -0.69 5.04
C LEU A 796 -26.54 0.72 4.44
N SER A 797 -27.02 1.66 5.25
CA SER A 797 -27.09 3.09 4.94
C SER A 797 -26.52 3.92 6.08
N ALA A 798 -26.12 5.15 5.77
CA ALA A 798 -26.02 6.20 6.78
C ALA A 798 -26.47 7.57 6.23
N SER A 799 -27.24 8.29 7.04
CA SER A 799 -27.61 9.68 6.77
C SER A 799 -26.68 10.66 7.49
N LEU A 800 -26.24 11.71 6.81
CA LEU A 800 -25.22 12.65 7.30
C LEU A 800 -25.84 14.02 7.65
N HIS A 801 -25.61 14.46 8.89
CA HIS A 801 -26.24 15.60 9.55
C HIS A 801 -25.21 16.53 10.21
N GLY A 802 -25.66 17.67 10.74
CA GLY A 802 -24.83 18.65 11.45
C GLY A 802 -25.39 19.02 12.84
N GLY A 803 -24.76 20.00 13.50
CA GLY A 803 -25.24 20.58 14.77
C GLY A 803 -24.86 19.81 16.04
N SER A 804 -24.16 18.67 15.92
CA SER A 804 -23.53 17.93 17.02
C SER A 804 -22.40 17.04 16.49
N LEU A 805 -21.74 16.24 17.34
CA LEU A 805 -20.74 15.26 16.93
C LEU A 805 -21.01 13.91 17.63
N VAL A 806 -21.83 13.07 16.97
CA VAL A 806 -22.33 11.79 17.52
C VAL A 806 -22.80 10.85 16.42
N ALA A 807 -22.63 9.54 16.61
CA ALA A 807 -23.27 8.51 15.80
C ALA A 807 -24.60 8.08 16.45
N ASN A 808 -25.70 8.41 15.77
CA ASN A 808 -27.08 8.24 16.21
C ASN A 808 -27.71 6.99 15.58
N PHE A 809 -28.34 6.12 16.39
CA PHE A 809 -28.92 4.87 15.90
C PHE A 809 -30.42 4.71 16.28
N PRO A 810 -31.17 3.79 15.66
CA PRO A 810 -32.63 3.70 15.86
C PRO A 810 -33.02 3.12 17.24
N PHE A 811 -34.28 3.25 17.66
CA PHE A 811 -35.33 4.08 17.06
C PHE A 811 -35.16 5.58 17.41
N ASP A 812 -35.72 6.47 16.59
CA ASP A 812 -35.80 7.92 16.82
C ASP A 812 -36.99 8.34 17.69
N VAL A 813 -38.03 7.52 17.82
CA VAL A 813 -39.22 7.84 18.62
C VAL A 813 -39.47 6.84 19.74
N HIS A 814 -39.80 7.32 20.94
CA HIS A 814 -40.26 6.50 22.06
C HIS A 814 -41.81 6.40 22.04
N PRO A 815 -42.45 5.27 22.43
CA PRO A 815 -43.91 5.12 22.35
C PRO A 815 -44.71 6.23 23.07
N GLN A 816 -44.20 6.70 24.22
CA GLN A 816 -44.80 7.80 25.01
C GLN A 816 -44.28 9.20 24.62
N GLY A 817 -43.53 9.34 23.53
CA GLY A 817 -43.02 10.64 23.03
C GLY A 817 -42.03 11.34 23.96
N ARG A 818 -41.30 10.60 24.81
CA ARG A 818 -40.34 11.13 25.79
C ARG A 818 -38.90 10.83 25.37
N ALA A 819 -37.94 11.66 25.82
CA ALA A 819 -36.51 11.38 25.68
C ALA A 819 -36.09 10.19 26.57
N LEU A 820 -36.26 8.97 26.04
CA LEU A 820 -36.01 7.69 26.71
C LEU A 820 -35.57 6.65 25.67
N PRO A 821 -34.70 5.68 26.02
CA PRO A 821 -34.22 4.68 25.06
C PRO A 821 -35.33 3.81 24.48
N ASN A 822 -35.41 3.75 23.15
CA ASN A 822 -36.24 2.78 22.42
C ASN A 822 -35.34 1.89 21.55
N PRO A 823 -34.84 0.74 22.06
CA PRO A 823 -33.97 -0.16 21.32
C PRO A 823 -34.74 -0.93 20.23
N THR A 824 -34.04 -1.30 19.15
CA THR A 824 -34.59 -2.20 18.13
C THR A 824 -34.32 -3.68 18.47
N PRO A 825 -34.95 -4.64 17.77
CA PRO A 825 -34.53 -6.05 17.75
C PRO A 825 -33.06 -6.30 17.34
N ASP A 826 -32.36 -5.29 16.81
CA ASP A 826 -30.98 -5.33 16.36
C ASP A 826 -30.10 -4.24 17.04
N ASP A 827 -30.47 -3.80 18.24
CA ASP A 827 -29.79 -2.76 19.03
C ASP A 827 -28.29 -3.04 19.25
N ASP A 828 -27.88 -4.32 19.33
CA ASP A 828 -26.48 -4.72 19.43
C ASP A 828 -25.68 -4.43 18.14
N ILE A 829 -26.28 -4.71 16.97
CA ILE A 829 -25.69 -4.43 15.65
C ILE A 829 -25.64 -2.93 15.43
N PHE A 830 -26.72 -2.21 15.75
CA PHE A 830 -26.76 -0.76 15.63
C PHE A 830 -25.73 -0.05 16.53
N ARG A 831 -25.55 -0.53 17.77
CA ARG A 831 -24.44 -0.07 18.64
C ARG A 831 -23.08 -0.41 18.05
N TYR A 832 -22.88 -1.60 17.49
CA TYR A 832 -21.62 -2.00 16.86
C TYR A 832 -21.27 -1.10 15.66
N LEU A 833 -22.25 -0.85 14.77
CA LEU A 833 -22.12 0.03 13.60
C LEU A 833 -21.79 1.48 14.02
N ALA A 834 -22.56 2.05 14.96
CA ALA A 834 -22.33 3.40 15.47
C ALA A 834 -20.98 3.53 16.20
N THR A 835 -20.61 2.53 17.00
CA THR A 835 -19.31 2.48 17.72
C THR A 835 -18.15 2.41 16.75
N THR A 836 -18.30 1.68 15.64
CA THR A 836 -17.26 1.57 14.61
C THR A 836 -16.95 2.95 14.02
N TYR A 837 -17.97 3.71 13.60
CA TYR A 837 -17.76 5.07 13.08
C TYR A 837 -17.18 6.01 14.16
N ALA A 838 -17.74 6.00 15.37
CA ALA A 838 -17.32 6.90 16.45
C ALA A 838 -15.87 6.66 16.91
N ASN A 839 -15.43 5.39 16.99
CA ASN A 839 -14.06 5.01 17.34
C ASN A 839 -13.05 5.32 16.24
N SER A 840 -13.44 5.21 14.97
CA SER A 840 -12.57 5.61 13.86
C SER A 840 -12.39 7.14 13.78
N HIS A 841 -13.34 7.93 14.30
CA HIS A 841 -13.24 9.38 14.31
C HIS A 841 -12.25 9.86 15.40
N PRO A 842 -11.33 10.80 15.12
CA PRO A 842 -10.32 11.28 16.08
C PRO A 842 -10.87 11.83 17.41
N SER A 843 -12.12 12.28 17.39
CA SER A 843 -12.73 13.05 18.48
C SER A 843 -14.16 12.64 18.89
N MET A 844 -14.87 11.81 18.12
CA MET A 844 -16.29 11.51 18.39
C MET A 844 -16.44 10.57 19.61
N HIS A 845 -15.61 9.53 19.69
CA HIS A 845 -15.62 8.55 20.78
C HIS A 845 -15.40 9.15 22.18
N TYR A 846 -14.81 10.35 22.31
CA TYR A 846 -14.71 11.05 23.60
C TYR A 846 -16.09 11.43 24.17
N GLY A 847 -17.12 11.51 23.34
CA GLY A 847 -18.50 11.68 23.78
C GLY A 847 -18.87 13.06 24.31
N LYS A 848 -17.98 14.05 24.24
CA LYS A 848 -18.19 15.42 24.77
C LYS A 848 -18.06 16.46 23.65
N PRO A 849 -19.06 16.57 22.75
CA PRO A 849 -19.05 17.55 21.67
C PRO A 849 -19.02 18.99 22.20
N LEU A 850 -18.02 19.77 21.82
CA LEU A 850 -17.81 21.16 22.26
C LEU A 850 -18.69 22.15 21.48
N CYS A 851 -20.00 21.87 21.39
CA CYS A 851 -20.90 22.63 20.53
C CYS A 851 -21.42 23.92 21.18
N PRO A 852 -21.48 25.06 20.46
CA PRO A 852 -22.01 26.31 20.98
C PRO A 852 -23.55 26.32 20.99
N GLY A 853 -24.13 27.17 21.85
CA GLY A 853 -25.58 27.39 21.92
C GLY A 853 -26.33 26.31 22.72
N PRO A 854 -27.53 25.87 22.29
CA PRO A 854 -28.38 24.99 23.09
C PRO A 854 -27.88 23.54 23.20
N SER A 855 -26.82 23.16 22.48
CA SER A 855 -26.14 21.87 22.62
C SER A 855 -24.95 21.92 23.62
N VAL A 856 -24.73 23.03 24.32
CA VAL A 856 -23.72 23.12 25.39
C VAL A 856 -24.11 22.17 26.53
N GLY A 857 -23.30 21.13 26.73
CA GLY A 857 -23.52 20.10 27.76
C GLY A 857 -24.09 18.77 27.25
N GLU A 858 -24.17 18.55 25.93
CA GLU A 858 -24.43 17.20 25.40
C GLU A 858 -23.28 16.24 25.78
N GLU A 859 -23.62 15.05 26.30
CA GLU A 859 -22.69 13.98 26.61
C GLU A 859 -23.23 12.63 26.11
N PHE A 860 -22.47 11.98 25.24
CA PHE A 860 -22.82 10.74 24.55
C PHE A 860 -21.77 9.68 24.84
N SER A 861 -22.07 8.70 25.71
CA SER A 861 -21.08 7.69 26.09
C SER A 861 -20.51 6.96 24.86
N LYS A 862 -19.18 6.98 24.71
CA LYS A 862 -18.44 6.45 23.55
C LYS A 862 -18.78 7.10 22.19
N GLY A 863 -19.35 8.31 22.17
CA GLY A 863 -19.71 9.02 20.94
C GLY A 863 -20.93 8.47 20.21
N ILE A 864 -21.75 7.64 20.87
CA ILE A 864 -22.95 7.03 20.28
C ILE A 864 -24.22 7.39 21.07
N THR A 865 -25.38 7.43 20.41
CA THR A 865 -26.67 7.60 21.10
C THR A 865 -27.85 6.95 20.37
N ASN A 866 -28.83 6.47 21.13
CA ASN A 866 -30.14 6.06 20.59
C ASN A 866 -31.00 7.32 20.36
N GLY A 867 -31.67 7.42 19.22
CA GLY A 867 -32.39 8.63 18.83
C GLY A 867 -33.50 9.03 19.80
N ALA A 868 -34.33 8.07 20.20
CA ALA A 868 -35.39 8.27 21.17
C ALA A 868 -34.85 8.72 22.54
N ALA A 869 -33.69 8.20 22.96
CA ALA A 869 -33.02 8.63 24.20
C ALA A 869 -32.51 10.08 24.15
N TRP A 870 -32.06 10.55 22.98
CA TRP A 870 -31.55 11.91 22.81
C TRP A 870 -32.68 12.93 22.60
N ARG A 871 -33.49 12.75 21.54
CA ARG A 871 -34.53 13.69 21.11
C ARG A 871 -35.66 12.95 20.38
N SER A 872 -36.57 12.32 21.13
CA SER A 872 -37.69 11.53 20.57
C SER A 872 -38.52 12.29 19.52
N SER A 873 -38.42 11.90 18.24
CA SER A 873 -39.13 12.53 17.11
C SER A 873 -39.68 11.50 16.11
N GLY A 874 -40.94 11.65 15.68
CA GLY A 874 -41.67 10.66 14.89
C GLY A 874 -41.78 10.98 13.39
N GLY A 875 -41.33 10.05 12.55
CA GLY A 875 -41.35 10.18 11.08
C GLY A 875 -40.00 10.58 10.48
N GLY A 876 -38.91 10.16 11.12
CA GLY A 876 -37.56 10.23 10.56
C GLY A 876 -37.32 9.18 9.47
N MET A 877 -36.38 9.48 8.58
CA MET A 877 -36.02 8.64 7.43
C MET A 877 -35.47 7.28 7.87
N LYS A 878 -34.53 7.30 8.83
CA LYS A 878 -33.81 6.15 9.38
C LYS A 878 -34.76 5.06 9.92
N ASP A 879 -35.71 5.45 10.76
CA ASP A 879 -36.73 4.54 11.33
C ASP A 879 -37.64 3.94 10.24
N TYR A 880 -38.05 4.76 9.26
CA TYR A 880 -38.85 4.28 8.13
C TYR A 880 -38.09 3.22 7.31
N ILE A 881 -36.80 3.44 7.03
CA ILE A 881 -35.96 2.53 6.24
C ILE A 881 -35.87 1.15 6.92
N TYR A 882 -35.56 1.10 8.22
CA TYR A 882 -35.47 -0.14 8.99
C TYR A 882 -36.82 -0.89 9.10
N GLN A 883 -37.96 -0.18 9.08
CA GLN A 883 -39.28 -0.82 9.10
C GLN A 883 -39.76 -1.33 7.72
N ASN A 884 -39.34 -0.72 6.62
CA ASN A 884 -39.95 -0.91 5.30
C ASN A 884 -39.00 -1.54 4.27
N THR A 885 -37.75 -1.84 4.64
CA THR A 885 -36.72 -2.45 3.79
C THR A 885 -35.82 -3.38 4.61
N ASN A 886 -34.89 -4.09 3.95
CA ASN A 886 -33.85 -4.86 4.62
C ASN A 886 -32.72 -3.98 5.21
N CYS A 887 -32.71 -2.67 4.95
CA CYS A 887 -31.56 -1.83 5.16
C CYS A 887 -31.46 -1.34 6.62
N LEU A 888 -30.28 -1.48 7.21
CA LEU A 888 -29.96 -0.84 8.49
C LEU A 888 -29.45 0.58 8.22
N GLU A 889 -30.02 1.62 8.86
CA GLU A 889 -29.49 3.00 8.77
C GLU A 889 -29.07 3.56 10.14
N ILE A 890 -27.97 4.32 10.17
CA ILE A 890 -27.63 5.23 11.28
C ILE A 890 -27.55 6.69 10.81
N GLY A 891 -27.85 7.63 11.69
CA GLY A 891 -27.57 9.05 11.50
C GLY A 891 -26.18 9.40 12.02
N ILE A 892 -25.43 10.24 11.31
CA ILE A 892 -24.07 10.65 11.70
C ILE A 892 -24.02 12.18 11.73
N HIS A 893 -23.85 12.77 12.91
CA HIS A 893 -23.64 14.22 13.04
C HIS A 893 -22.15 14.52 12.94
N MET A 894 -21.77 15.29 11.91
CA MET A 894 -20.38 15.44 11.46
C MET A 894 -19.67 16.69 12.00
N GLY A 895 -20.27 17.41 12.94
CA GLY A 895 -19.70 18.62 13.52
C GLY A 895 -20.74 19.58 14.09
N CYS A 896 -20.31 20.35 15.09
CA CYS A 896 -21.15 21.31 15.80
C CYS A 896 -21.65 22.48 14.92
N CYS A 897 -20.86 22.91 13.94
CA CYS A 897 -21.28 23.95 13.00
C CYS A 897 -22.04 23.29 11.84
N LYS A 898 -23.30 23.69 11.62
CA LYS A 898 -24.11 23.18 10.49
C LYS A 898 -23.52 23.57 9.13
N PHE A 899 -23.13 24.84 8.95
CA PHE A 899 -22.52 25.37 7.72
C PHE A 899 -21.21 26.12 8.02
N PRO A 900 -20.08 25.41 8.22
CA PRO A 900 -18.78 26.03 8.49
C PRO A 900 -18.19 26.74 7.26
N TYR A 901 -17.13 27.53 7.43
CA TYR A 901 -16.45 28.17 6.31
C TYR A 901 -15.71 27.15 5.43
N ALA A 902 -15.58 27.44 4.13
CA ALA A 902 -14.96 26.52 3.16
C ALA A 902 -13.54 26.05 3.57
N GLN A 903 -12.78 26.90 4.25
CA GLN A 903 -11.45 26.60 4.80
C GLN A 903 -11.43 25.46 5.84
N GLU A 904 -12.55 25.20 6.51
CA GLU A 904 -12.69 24.15 7.53
C GLU A 904 -12.97 22.77 6.90
N LEU A 905 -13.37 22.72 5.62
CA LEU A 905 -13.68 21.46 4.93
C LEU A 905 -12.46 20.53 4.82
N GLU A 906 -11.23 21.06 4.75
CA GLU A 906 -10.02 20.21 4.78
C GLU A 906 -9.83 19.54 6.15
N HIS A 907 -10.23 20.21 7.24
CA HIS A 907 -10.18 19.64 8.59
C HIS A 907 -11.24 18.55 8.76
N HIS A 908 -12.49 18.82 8.37
CA HIS A 908 -13.55 17.81 8.38
C HIS A 908 -13.22 16.59 7.52
N TRP A 909 -12.61 16.79 6.34
CA TRP A 909 -12.18 15.67 5.50
C TRP A 909 -11.09 14.82 6.17
N LYS A 910 -10.12 15.44 6.85
CA LYS A 910 -9.11 14.71 7.62
C LYS A 910 -9.67 13.89 8.78
N GLU A 911 -10.72 14.37 9.44
CA GLU A 911 -11.34 13.62 10.55
C GLU A 911 -12.33 12.54 10.07
N HIS A 912 -13.09 12.79 9.00
CA HIS A 912 -14.17 11.90 8.54
C HIS A 912 -13.78 10.93 7.42
N LYS A 913 -12.68 11.15 6.67
CA LYS A 913 -12.30 10.29 5.53
C LYS A 913 -12.30 8.81 5.91
N ASP A 914 -11.46 8.43 6.86
CA ASP A 914 -11.25 7.02 7.18
C ASP A 914 -12.47 6.38 7.90
N PRO A 915 -13.19 7.08 8.80
CA PRO A 915 -14.52 6.65 9.27
C PRO A 915 -15.53 6.34 8.16
N LEU A 916 -15.62 7.18 7.11
CA LEU A 916 -16.53 6.94 5.99
C LEU A 916 -16.18 5.64 5.27
N PHE A 917 -14.90 5.42 4.93
CA PHE A 917 -14.47 4.18 4.26
C PHE A 917 -14.62 2.93 5.13
N PHE A 918 -14.26 2.99 6.41
CA PHE A 918 -14.41 1.86 7.33
C PHE A 918 -15.88 1.51 7.61
N PHE A 919 -16.80 2.48 7.53
CA PHE A 919 -18.22 2.21 7.68
C PHE A 919 -18.81 1.45 6.49
N VAL A 920 -18.44 1.77 5.24
CA VAL A 920 -18.89 0.99 4.07
C VAL A 920 -18.49 -0.49 4.22
N PHE A 921 -17.27 -0.77 4.69
CA PHE A 921 -16.83 -2.15 4.95
C PHE A 921 -17.68 -2.93 5.97
N GLN A 922 -18.51 -2.28 6.80
CA GLN A 922 -19.38 -3.00 7.73
C GLN A 922 -20.56 -3.70 7.03
N VAL A 923 -20.87 -3.35 5.78
CA VAL A 923 -21.85 -4.08 4.97
C VAL A 923 -21.42 -5.52 4.69
N HIS A 924 -20.10 -5.79 4.74
CA HIS A 924 -19.49 -7.11 4.52
C HIS A 924 -19.47 -8.02 5.75
N ARG A 925 -20.32 -7.76 6.77
CA ARG A 925 -20.37 -8.54 8.02
C ARG A 925 -21.66 -9.34 8.19
N GLY A 926 -21.64 -10.26 9.15
CA GLY A 926 -22.79 -11.10 9.51
C GLY A 926 -22.88 -12.35 8.64
N VAL A 927 -24.03 -12.57 8.03
CA VAL A 927 -24.31 -13.72 7.15
C VAL A 927 -24.84 -13.22 5.82
N LYS A 928 -24.36 -13.82 4.73
CA LYS A 928 -24.92 -13.64 3.39
C LYS A 928 -25.26 -14.98 2.76
N GLY A 929 -26.09 -15.00 1.72
CA GLY A 929 -26.42 -16.28 1.12
C GLY A 929 -27.43 -16.21 -0.01
N PHE A 930 -27.89 -17.39 -0.42
CA PHE A 930 -28.85 -17.57 -1.50
C PHE A 930 -29.93 -18.58 -1.10
N VAL A 931 -31.15 -18.35 -1.56
CA VAL A 931 -32.31 -19.22 -1.39
C VAL A 931 -32.78 -19.71 -2.75
N TYR A 932 -32.71 -21.02 -2.97
CA TYR A 932 -33.18 -21.69 -4.18
C TYR A 932 -34.39 -22.57 -3.89
N ASP A 933 -35.11 -22.98 -4.93
CA ASP A 933 -36.07 -24.08 -4.85
C ASP A 933 -35.46 -25.43 -5.26
N ASP A 934 -36.29 -26.47 -5.23
CA ASP A 934 -35.94 -27.85 -5.56
C ASP A 934 -35.48 -28.08 -7.01
N THR A 935 -35.64 -27.09 -7.90
CA THR A 935 -35.09 -27.11 -9.27
C THR A 935 -33.73 -26.40 -9.40
N GLY A 936 -33.27 -25.73 -8.34
CA GLY A 936 -32.11 -24.83 -8.39
C GLY A 936 -32.44 -23.41 -8.88
N SER A 937 -33.72 -23.08 -9.07
CA SER A 937 -34.16 -21.72 -9.43
C SER A 937 -34.13 -20.81 -8.19
N PRO A 938 -33.70 -19.55 -8.29
CA PRO A 938 -33.70 -18.62 -7.16
C PRO A 938 -35.11 -18.26 -6.70
N ILE A 939 -35.28 -18.00 -5.40
CA ILE A 939 -36.56 -17.58 -4.80
C ILE A 939 -36.45 -16.12 -4.32
N PRO A 940 -37.04 -15.14 -5.02
CA PRO A 940 -37.12 -13.76 -4.55
C PRO A 940 -38.22 -13.58 -3.49
N ASN A 941 -38.03 -12.62 -2.58
CA ASN A 941 -38.91 -12.35 -1.43
C ASN A 941 -39.09 -13.57 -0.49
N ALA A 942 -38.11 -14.47 -0.43
CA ALA A 942 -38.02 -15.46 0.63
C ALA A 942 -37.61 -14.75 1.93
N VAL A 943 -38.27 -15.11 3.04
CA VAL A 943 -38.07 -14.50 4.35
C VAL A 943 -36.97 -15.25 5.10
N ILE A 944 -35.95 -14.52 5.55
CA ILE A 944 -34.84 -14.98 6.38
C ILE A 944 -35.04 -14.45 7.80
N SER A 945 -35.39 -15.35 8.72
CA SER A 945 -35.56 -15.03 10.14
C SER A 945 -34.36 -15.51 10.95
N VAL A 946 -33.91 -14.70 11.91
CA VAL A 946 -32.88 -15.08 12.89
C VAL A 946 -33.58 -15.43 14.20
N LYS A 947 -33.26 -16.59 14.78
CA LYS A 947 -33.86 -17.03 16.04
C LYS A 947 -33.67 -15.98 17.14
N GLU A 948 -34.73 -15.77 17.93
CA GLU A 948 -34.78 -14.80 19.04
C GLU A 948 -34.62 -13.31 18.62
N ARG A 949 -34.76 -12.97 17.32
CA ARG A 949 -34.86 -11.59 16.82
C ARG A 949 -36.18 -11.35 16.07
N ASP A 950 -36.92 -10.32 16.46
CA ASP A 950 -38.21 -9.93 15.85
C ASP A 950 -38.03 -8.90 14.72
N HIS A 951 -37.13 -9.19 13.78
CA HIS A 951 -36.92 -8.42 12.55
C HIS A 951 -36.32 -9.34 11.48
N ASP A 952 -37.11 -9.71 10.49
CA ASP A 952 -36.72 -10.57 9.37
C ASP A 952 -36.23 -9.74 8.18
N VAL A 953 -35.37 -10.32 7.32
CA VAL A 953 -35.00 -9.74 6.01
C VAL A 953 -35.48 -10.61 4.86
N THR A 954 -35.52 -10.05 3.65
CA THR A 954 -36.06 -10.69 2.44
C THR A 954 -34.99 -10.86 1.34
N THR A 955 -35.09 -11.92 0.54
CA THR A 955 -34.19 -12.10 -0.62
C THR A 955 -34.51 -11.14 -1.76
N ALA A 956 -33.45 -10.68 -2.44
CA ALA A 956 -33.54 -9.91 -3.67
C ALA A 956 -33.95 -10.78 -4.88
N LYS A 957 -33.92 -10.21 -6.09
CA LYS A 957 -34.48 -10.82 -7.31
C LYS A 957 -33.83 -12.16 -7.67
N ASP A 958 -32.53 -12.27 -7.42
CA ASP A 958 -31.70 -13.43 -7.76
C ASP A 958 -31.58 -14.42 -6.59
N GLY A 959 -32.50 -14.29 -5.61
CA GLY A 959 -32.64 -15.19 -4.46
C GLY A 959 -31.57 -14.98 -3.39
N ASP A 960 -30.68 -14.01 -3.56
CA ASP A 960 -29.63 -13.65 -2.63
C ASP A 960 -30.13 -12.77 -1.48
N PHE A 961 -29.41 -12.77 -0.36
CA PHE A 961 -29.69 -11.93 0.80
C PHE A 961 -28.43 -11.60 1.60
N TRP A 962 -28.55 -10.56 2.42
CA TRP A 962 -27.59 -10.16 3.43
C TRP A 962 -28.30 -9.94 4.76
N ARG A 963 -27.68 -10.37 5.87
CA ARG A 963 -28.08 -10.02 7.23
C ARG A 963 -26.82 -9.72 8.05
N ILE A 964 -26.57 -8.43 8.27
CA ILE A 964 -25.53 -7.99 9.20
C ILE A 964 -25.86 -8.54 10.59
N LEU A 965 -24.85 -9.08 11.27
CA LEU A 965 -24.91 -9.66 12.62
C LEU A 965 -23.59 -9.35 13.33
N THR A 966 -23.65 -9.29 14.66
CA THR A 966 -22.47 -9.25 15.53
C THR A 966 -21.73 -10.61 15.52
N PRO A 967 -20.48 -10.70 16.00
CA PRO A 967 -19.78 -11.98 16.10
C PRO A 967 -20.46 -12.91 17.13
N GLY A 968 -20.85 -14.10 16.70
CA GLY A 968 -21.69 -15.01 17.49
C GLY A 968 -22.20 -16.22 16.70
N ALA A 969 -22.90 -17.13 17.38
CA ALA A 969 -23.56 -18.28 16.78
C ALA A 969 -25.06 -18.02 16.65
N TYR A 970 -25.65 -18.28 15.48
CA TYR A 970 -27.04 -17.95 15.17
C TYR A 970 -27.74 -19.11 14.47
N GLN A 971 -29.03 -19.32 14.78
CA GLN A 971 -29.88 -20.24 14.03
C GLN A 971 -30.73 -19.41 13.04
N ILE A 972 -30.53 -19.64 11.74
CA ILE A 972 -31.10 -18.81 10.66
C ILE A 972 -32.05 -19.67 9.84
N THR A 973 -33.28 -19.19 9.65
CA THR A 973 -34.35 -19.94 8.98
C THR A 973 -34.82 -19.22 7.72
N ALA A 974 -34.66 -19.86 6.57
CA ALA A 974 -35.28 -19.41 5.32
C ALA A 974 -36.69 -20.00 5.16
N SER A 975 -37.61 -19.19 4.66
CA SER A 975 -38.99 -19.61 4.37
C SER A 975 -39.63 -18.85 3.22
N ALA A 976 -40.53 -19.50 2.48
CA ALA A 976 -41.23 -18.89 1.36
C ALA A 976 -42.68 -19.42 1.26
N PRO A 977 -43.61 -18.66 0.65
CA PRO A 977 -45.00 -19.11 0.44
C PRO A 977 -45.07 -20.46 -0.27
N GLY A 978 -45.95 -21.35 0.23
CA GLY A 978 -46.15 -22.71 -0.31
C GLY A 978 -45.00 -23.69 -0.09
N ARG A 979 -43.89 -23.29 0.56
CA ARG A 979 -42.70 -24.11 0.75
C ARG A 979 -42.44 -24.48 2.21
N GLU A 980 -41.59 -25.49 2.40
CA GLU A 980 -41.08 -25.93 3.70
C GLU A 980 -40.06 -24.90 4.22
N LYS A 981 -39.98 -24.74 5.55
CA LYS A 981 -38.95 -23.89 6.18
C LYS A 981 -37.68 -24.70 6.36
N VAL A 982 -36.51 -24.08 6.17
CA VAL A 982 -35.20 -24.73 6.40
C VAL A 982 -34.39 -23.86 7.34
N THR A 983 -33.91 -24.44 8.44
CA THR A 983 -33.05 -23.80 9.43
C THR A 983 -31.62 -24.32 9.30
N LEU A 984 -30.64 -23.42 9.38
CA LEU A 984 -29.21 -23.71 9.40
C LEU A 984 -28.56 -22.96 10.57
N ASP A 985 -27.57 -23.58 11.21
CA ASP A 985 -26.70 -22.90 12.16
C ASP A 985 -25.58 -22.17 11.42
N ALA A 986 -25.29 -20.93 11.79
CA ALA A 986 -24.27 -20.08 11.20
C ALA A 986 -23.40 -19.44 12.29
N GLN A 987 -22.08 -19.50 12.10
CA GLN A 987 -21.10 -18.86 12.97
C GLN A 987 -20.56 -17.60 12.29
N VAL A 988 -20.71 -16.45 12.95
CA VAL A 988 -20.15 -15.16 12.54
C VAL A 988 -18.88 -14.92 13.34
N HIS A 989 -17.79 -14.58 12.64
CA HIS A 989 -16.47 -14.40 13.23
C HIS A 989 -16.06 -12.92 13.29
N PRO A 990 -15.26 -12.50 14.30
CA PRO A 990 -14.77 -11.14 14.38
C PRO A 990 -13.73 -10.87 13.28
N ASN A 991 -13.83 -9.72 12.61
CA ASN A 991 -12.89 -9.27 11.56
C ASN A 991 -12.80 -10.13 10.28
N GLU A 992 -13.62 -11.17 10.16
CA GLU A 992 -13.81 -11.93 8.92
C GLU A 992 -14.98 -11.36 8.06
N PRO A 993 -15.05 -11.70 6.76
CA PRO A 993 -16.20 -11.41 5.91
C PRO A 993 -17.47 -12.17 6.31
N ALA A 994 -18.62 -11.75 5.78
CA ALA A 994 -19.92 -12.35 6.06
C ALA A 994 -19.96 -13.85 5.68
N THR A 995 -20.35 -14.68 6.65
CA THR A 995 -20.42 -16.14 6.51
C THR A 995 -21.44 -16.52 5.45
N GLN A 996 -21.04 -17.29 4.44
CA GLN A 996 -21.90 -17.62 3.30
C GLN A 996 -22.72 -18.89 3.56
N VAL A 997 -24.04 -18.80 3.42
CA VAL A 997 -24.99 -19.92 3.54
C VAL A 997 -25.83 -20.12 2.27
N LYS A 998 -26.39 -21.33 2.11
CA LYS A 998 -27.27 -21.68 0.97
C LYS A 998 -28.48 -22.47 1.45
N PHE A 999 -29.67 -21.97 1.16
CA PHE A 999 -30.94 -22.64 1.46
C PHE A 999 -31.54 -23.26 0.19
N THR A 1000 -32.33 -24.33 0.36
CA THR A 1000 -33.05 -24.99 -0.73
C THR A 1000 -34.44 -25.39 -0.24
N LEU A 1001 -35.46 -24.63 -0.63
CA LEU A 1001 -36.81 -24.71 -0.08
C LEU A 1001 -37.72 -25.55 -0.98
N ARG A 1002 -38.08 -26.74 -0.51
CA ARG A 1002 -38.98 -27.67 -1.21
C ARG A 1002 -40.44 -27.21 -1.14
N LYS A 1003 -41.21 -27.48 -2.19
CA LYS A 1003 -42.68 -27.30 -2.19
C LYS A 1003 -43.32 -28.25 -1.18
N LYS A 1004 -44.28 -27.73 -0.39
CA LYS A 1004 -45.07 -28.57 0.52
C LYS A 1004 -46.00 -29.49 -0.28
N ASN A 1005 -45.99 -30.78 0.03
CA ASN A 1005 -46.90 -31.78 -0.55
C ASN A 1005 -48.33 -31.63 0.03
N LEU A 1006 -49.02 -30.58 -0.42
CA LEU A 1006 -50.39 -30.23 -0.08
C LEU A 1006 -51.35 -30.76 -1.16
N VAL A 1007 -52.34 -31.54 -0.74
CA VAL A 1007 -53.42 -32.07 -1.58
C VAL A 1007 -54.71 -31.41 -1.13
N PHE A 1008 -55.37 -30.65 -2.02
CA PHE A 1008 -56.52 -29.78 -1.68
C PHE A 1008 -56.26 -28.83 -0.49
N GLY A 1009 -55.03 -28.34 -0.34
CA GLY A 1009 -54.64 -27.42 0.74
C GLY A 1009 -54.37 -28.10 2.09
N LEU A 1010 -54.53 -29.43 2.20
CA LEU A 1010 -54.22 -30.21 3.40
C LEU A 1010 -52.96 -31.07 3.19
N PRO A 1011 -52.19 -31.38 4.25
CA PRO A 1011 -51.08 -32.34 4.13
C PRO A 1011 -51.58 -33.70 3.65
N ALA A 1012 -50.80 -34.40 2.81
CA ALA A 1012 -51.21 -35.69 2.25
C ALA A 1012 -51.65 -36.73 3.32
N ALA A 1013 -51.00 -36.75 4.50
CA ALA A 1013 -51.39 -37.59 5.62
C ALA A 1013 -52.81 -37.30 6.16
N VAL A 1014 -53.25 -36.04 6.14
CA VAL A 1014 -54.61 -35.64 6.55
C VAL A 1014 -55.63 -36.09 5.50
N MET A 1015 -55.29 -36.00 4.20
CA MET A 1015 -56.14 -36.53 3.13
C MET A 1015 -56.25 -38.07 3.16
N VAL A 1016 -55.18 -38.78 3.54
CA VAL A 1016 -55.24 -40.23 3.81
C VAL A 1016 -56.11 -40.52 5.04
N GLY A 1017 -56.01 -39.74 6.11
CA GLY A 1017 -56.89 -39.84 7.28
C GLY A 1017 -58.37 -39.64 6.93
N ILE A 1018 -58.71 -38.57 6.21
CA ILE A 1018 -60.08 -38.27 5.77
C ILE A 1018 -60.62 -39.37 4.86
N SER A 1019 -59.86 -39.81 3.86
CA SER A 1019 -60.30 -40.87 2.93
C SER A 1019 -60.44 -42.23 3.62
N ALA A 1020 -59.57 -42.56 4.58
CA ALA A 1020 -59.74 -43.74 5.43
C ALA A 1020 -61.02 -43.66 6.29
N LEU A 1021 -61.29 -42.50 6.90
CA LEU A 1021 -62.48 -42.29 7.74
C LEU A 1021 -63.79 -42.37 6.91
N VAL A 1022 -63.81 -41.74 5.73
CA VAL A 1022 -64.91 -41.87 4.75
C VAL A 1022 -65.09 -43.33 4.31
N THR A 1023 -63.99 -44.06 4.07
CA THR A 1023 -64.04 -45.49 3.71
C THR A 1023 -64.61 -46.35 4.85
N ILE A 1024 -64.23 -46.08 6.11
CA ILE A 1024 -64.77 -46.76 7.29
C ILE A 1024 -66.28 -46.50 7.41
N VAL A 1025 -66.72 -45.25 7.24
CA VAL A 1025 -68.16 -44.90 7.27
C VAL A 1025 -68.92 -45.61 6.14
N LEU A 1026 -68.38 -45.65 4.91
CA LEU A 1026 -68.99 -46.38 3.79
C LEU A 1026 -69.05 -47.89 4.06
N VAL A 1027 -68.01 -48.50 4.63
CA VAL A 1027 -68.01 -49.91 5.02
C VAL A 1027 -69.06 -50.18 6.12
N LEU A 1028 -69.19 -49.32 7.12
CA LEU A 1028 -70.22 -49.43 8.16
C LEU A 1028 -71.63 -49.32 7.58
N VAL A 1029 -71.87 -48.40 6.63
CA VAL A 1029 -73.14 -48.28 5.91
C VAL A 1029 -73.43 -49.53 5.07
N VAL A 1030 -72.46 -50.05 4.32
CA VAL A 1030 -72.62 -51.30 3.54
C VAL A 1030 -72.88 -52.51 4.44
N VAL A 1031 -72.19 -52.64 5.58
CA VAL A 1031 -72.44 -53.68 6.58
C VAL A 1031 -73.82 -53.53 7.23
N GLY A 1032 -74.28 -52.31 7.49
CA GLY A 1032 -75.63 -52.01 7.97
C GLY A 1032 -76.71 -52.42 6.98
N LEU A 1033 -76.57 -52.03 5.71
CA LEU A 1033 -77.45 -52.42 4.61
C LEU A 1033 -77.45 -53.93 4.36
N TRP A 1034 -76.29 -54.59 4.46
CA TRP A 1034 -76.18 -56.05 4.36
C TRP A 1034 -76.83 -56.76 5.55
N ARG A 1035 -76.70 -56.25 6.78
CA ARG A 1035 -77.44 -56.75 7.96
C ARG A 1035 -78.95 -56.59 7.77
N LEU A 1036 -79.42 -55.44 7.28
CA LEU A 1036 -80.84 -55.20 6.96
C LEU A 1036 -81.36 -56.18 5.88
N ALA A 1037 -80.59 -56.40 4.81
CA ALA A 1037 -80.93 -57.37 3.76
C ALA A 1037 -80.97 -58.81 4.30
N ARG A 1038 -79.99 -59.20 5.13
CA ARG A 1038 -79.93 -60.53 5.76
C ARG A 1038 -81.08 -60.73 6.77
N TYR A 1039 -81.45 -59.69 7.52
CA TYR A 1039 -82.58 -59.72 8.45
C TYR A 1039 -83.92 -59.88 7.71
N ARG A 1040 -84.15 -59.13 6.62
CA ARG A 1040 -85.31 -59.33 5.73
C ARG A 1040 -85.33 -60.75 5.15
N LYS A 1041 -84.18 -61.32 4.77
CA LYS A 1041 -84.08 -62.70 4.26
C LYS A 1041 -84.36 -63.76 5.34
N GLN A 1042 -84.05 -63.51 6.62
CA GLN A 1042 -84.45 -64.40 7.73
C GLN A 1042 -85.95 -64.30 8.06
N LEU A 1043 -86.53 -63.09 8.04
CA LEU A 1043 -87.97 -62.88 8.22
C LEU A 1043 -88.80 -63.64 7.18
N GLN A 1044 -88.30 -63.77 5.95
CA GLN A 1044 -88.98 -64.49 4.87
C GLN A 1044 -88.96 -66.03 5.04
N VAL A 1045 -88.06 -66.57 5.85
CA VAL A 1045 -87.92 -68.02 6.11
C VAL A 1045 -88.74 -68.50 7.32
N ARG A 1046 -89.10 -67.59 8.25
CA ARG A 1046 -89.86 -67.94 9.46
C ARG A 1046 -91.40 -67.91 9.31
N ARG A 1047 -91.92 -67.79 8.08
CA ARG A 1047 -93.35 -67.65 7.78
C ARG A 1047 -94.04 -69.01 7.53
N ASN A 1048 -94.03 -69.89 8.52
CA ASN A 1048 -94.89 -71.08 8.60
C ASN A 1048 -94.90 -71.62 10.05
N GLY A 1049 -96.07 -71.67 10.69
CA GLY A 1049 -96.21 -72.13 12.07
C GLY A 1049 -97.10 -71.25 12.95
N TYR A 1050 -98.41 -71.46 12.82
CA TYR A 1050 -99.54 -71.34 13.77
C TYR A 1050 -99.31 -70.86 15.23
N ILE A 1051 -100.31 -70.35 15.98
CA ILE A 1051 -101.61 -69.62 15.78
C ILE A 1051 -102.35 -69.62 17.15
N MET A 1052 -103.35 -68.73 17.34
CA MET A 1052 -104.18 -68.54 18.56
C MET A 1052 -103.44 -68.04 19.82
N ASP A 1053 -104.09 -67.40 20.80
CA ASP A 1053 -105.14 -66.36 20.78
C ASP A 1053 -105.26 -65.79 22.21
N TYR A 1054 -105.61 -64.51 22.35
CA TYR A 1054 -106.89 -64.10 22.97
C TYR A 1054 -107.13 -62.60 22.83
N GLU A 1055 -108.40 -62.22 22.74
CA GLU A 1055 -108.87 -60.85 22.54
C GLU A 1055 -108.95 -60.08 23.88
N GLN A 1056 -108.78 -58.75 23.85
CA GLN A 1056 -109.94 -57.88 24.12
C GLN A 1056 -109.80 -56.46 23.50
N GLU A 1057 -110.95 -55.96 23.05
CA GLU A 1057 -111.22 -54.79 22.22
C GLU A 1057 -110.85 -53.38 22.74
N ARG A 1058 -110.82 -52.42 21.77
CA ARG A 1058 -111.15 -50.97 21.87
C ARG A 1058 -110.13 -50.04 22.58
N SER A 1059 -110.02 -48.76 22.22
CA SER A 1059 -110.73 -47.95 21.19
C SER A 1059 -109.79 -47.04 20.37
N ILE A 1060 -110.35 -46.48 19.29
CA ILE A 1060 -109.69 -45.62 18.28
C ILE A 1060 -109.79 -44.12 18.65
N ASN A 1061 -108.91 -43.29 18.06
CA ASN A 1061 -108.97 -41.83 17.84
C ASN A 1061 -108.59 -40.82 18.96
N SER A 1062 -107.38 -40.25 18.77
CA SER A 1062 -107.16 -38.79 18.52
C SER A 1062 -107.14 -37.76 19.66
N PHE A 1063 -106.59 -36.59 19.30
CA PHE A 1063 -106.50 -35.29 19.99
C PHE A 1063 -105.41 -35.07 21.08
N ASN A 1064 -104.59 -34.05 20.77
CA ASN A 1064 -104.08 -32.98 21.64
C ASN A 1064 -104.87 -32.79 22.96
N SER A 1065 -104.32 -32.33 24.09
CA SER A 1065 -103.29 -31.27 24.24
C SER A 1065 -102.61 -31.28 25.62
N LYS A 1066 -101.66 -30.35 25.83
CA LYS A 1066 -101.03 -30.01 27.13
C LYS A 1066 -102.04 -29.89 28.30
N ALA A 1067 -101.73 -30.47 29.46
CA ALA A 1067 -101.83 -29.84 30.79
C ALA A 1067 -101.29 -30.73 31.94
N LEU A 1068 -100.26 -30.21 32.63
CA LEU A 1068 -100.13 -30.09 34.10
C LEU A 1068 -100.74 -31.18 35.02
N LEU A 1069 -99.94 -31.75 35.93
CA LEU A 1069 -99.75 -31.19 37.30
C LEU A 1069 -98.71 -31.93 38.16
N ASN A 1070 -98.19 -31.19 39.15
CA ASN A 1070 -97.61 -31.59 40.44
C ASN A 1070 -96.25 -32.33 40.55
N ASN A 1071 -95.31 -31.56 41.13
CA ASN A 1071 -94.48 -31.89 42.31
C ASN A 1071 -93.32 -32.92 42.16
N GLU A 1072 -92.21 -32.77 42.89
CA GLU A 1072 -91.93 -31.87 44.03
C GLU A 1072 -90.45 -31.42 44.06
N TYR A 1073 -90.22 -30.19 44.56
CA TYR A 1073 -89.09 -29.69 45.39
C TYR A 1073 -87.66 -30.28 45.22
N SER A 1074 -86.58 -29.47 45.16
CA SER A 1074 -86.44 -28.04 45.50
C SER A 1074 -85.10 -27.44 45.04
N ASP A 1075 -85.07 -26.10 44.90
CA ASP A 1075 -84.05 -25.11 45.36
C ASP A 1075 -82.55 -25.34 45.05
N ASP A 1076 -81.69 -24.37 44.74
CA ASP A 1076 -81.70 -22.88 44.59
C ASP A 1076 -80.29 -22.50 44.03
N THR A 1077 -79.87 -21.33 43.51
CA THR A 1077 -80.36 -20.05 42.92
C THR A 1077 -79.06 -19.31 42.48
N ASP A 1078 -78.90 -18.45 41.46
CA ASP A 1078 -79.64 -17.95 40.27
C ASP A 1078 -78.54 -17.91 39.13
N ASP A 1079 -78.79 -17.85 37.82
CA ASP A 1079 -79.45 -16.81 36.98
C ASP A 1079 -78.93 -15.37 37.27
N ASP A 1080 -78.74 -14.45 36.31
CA ASP A 1080 -79.54 -14.15 35.10
C ASP A 1080 -78.84 -14.30 33.72
N GLU A 1081 -79.70 -14.21 32.70
CA GLU A 1081 -79.56 -14.18 31.22
C GLU A 1081 -78.48 -13.20 30.68
N GLU A 1082 -77.89 -13.34 29.49
CA GLU A 1082 -78.47 -13.22 28.12
C GLU A 1082 -79.27 -11.89 27.93
N ASP A 1083 -79.30 -11.21 26.78
CA ASP A 1083 -79.51 -11.78 25.44
C ASP A 1083 -79.16 -10.80 24.27
N ILE A 1084 -79.12 -11.32 23.03
CA ILE A 1084 -79.43 -10.71 21.69
C ILE A 1084 -78.94 -9.24 21.39
N ILE A 1085 -78.16 -8.99 20.32
CA ILE A 1085 -78.65 -8.59 18.96
C ILE A 1085 -77.55 -8.75 17.87
N LEU A 1086 -77.97 -9.16 16.66
CA LEU A 1086 -77.22 -9.23 15.39
C LEU A 1086 -76.88 -7.81 14.84
N GLU A 1087 -75.92 -7.57 13.93
CA GLU A 1087 -75.89 -8.11 12.57
C GLU A 1087 -74.56 -7.77 11.85
N ASN A 1088 -74.27 -8.47 10.76
CA ASN A 1088 -73.15 -8.16 9.86
C ASN A 1088 -73.43 -6.91 9.01
N VAL A 1089 -72.39 -6.19 8.55
CA VAL A 1089 -72.11 -5.92 7.12
C VAL A 1089 -70.91 -4.97 6.92
N ARG A 1090 -69.92 -5.45 6.13
CA ARG A 1090 -68.93 -4.69 5.33
C ARG A 1090 -68.37 -3.36 5.88
N ARG A 1091 -67.06 -3.34 6.13
CA ARG A 1091 -66.14 -2.95 5.05
C ARG A 1091 -64.75 -3.58 5.16
#